data_AF-A0A978SGF6-F1
#
_entry.id   AF-A0A978SGF6-F1
#
_cell.length_a   1.000
_cell.length_b   1.000
_cell.length_c   1.000
_cell.angle_alpha   90.00
_cell.angle_beta   90.00
_cell.angle_gamma   90.00
#
_symmetry.space_group_name_H-M   'P 1'
#
loop_
_entity.id
_entity.type
_entity.pdbx_description
1 polymer ?
#
loop_
_entity_poly.entity_id
_entity_poly.type
_entity_poly.pdbx_seq_one_letter_code
_entity_poly.pdbx_strand_id
1 'polypeptide(L)'
;MGKVIGIDLGTTNSCVAVLEGGQPVVITNAEGGRTTPSMVGFGKSGDRLVGQLAKRQAVTNAENTIFSIKRFIGRRWDDTESERSRVPYNCVHGKDETVDVQIRGRNYTPQEISAMILQKLKQDAESYLGEPVTQAVITVPAYFSDAQRQATKDAGTIAGLEVLRIINEPTAAALAYGIDKQEHDQCVLVFDLGGGTFDVSILQLGDGVFEVKATSGNNHLGGDDFDNCIVQWMVSAFKEQEGIDLSIDKMALQRLREAAEKAKIELSGTLSTSINLPFITADETGPKHLEMDLSRTKFEELVSELVQATISPTEQALKDSDLTIDDIDRILLVGGSTRIPAVQEAIRSYFNGKAPDKSVNPDEAVALGAAIQAGVLGGEVKDLLLLDVTPLSLGIETLGEVFTKVIERNTTIPTSKAQVFSTATDGQTSVEIHVLQGERAMAKDNKSLGRFQLNGIPPAPRGVPQIEVSFDIDANGILKVSARDKGTGREQSISITNTGGLSPSEIERMRQEAEVFAEDDLRRKRLIELKNQADSLFYSYETTLRDSGELISDGLKTQASNQVAQLKATLSDPAAQVEEVKQMLDSLQQVLLSIGAAVYQQASAPVSSGYGDAATEFVEYQGDTVPHSSGDRDGDESSFALDDEDATITADYEAID
;
A
#
# COMPACT_ATOMS: atom_id res chain seq x y z
N MET A 1 24.37 3.19 -4.01
CA MET A 1 23.13 2.73 -3.38
C MET A 1 22.02 3.10 -4.33
N GLY A 2 20.99 2.27 -4.46
CA GLY A 2 19.74 2.71 -5.12
C GLY A 2 18.96 3.64 -4.21
N LYS A 3 17.86 4.21 -4.72
CA LYS A 3 16.97 5.07 -3.94
C LYS A 3 16.37 4.36 -2.73
N VAL A 4 16.29 5.07 -1.60
CA VAL A 4 15.46 4.69 -0.45
C VAL A 4 14.06 5.23 -0.68
N ILE A 5 13.04 4.37 -0.61
CA ILE A 5 11.63 4.77 -0.80
C ILE A 5 10.92 5.00 0.53
N GLY A 6 9.94 5.90 0.52
CA GLY A 6 8.95 6.05 1.60
C GLY A 6 7.69 5.27 1.27
N ILE A 7 7.24 4.40 2.17
CA ILE A 7 6.02 3.62 2.00
C ILE A 7 5.04 3.96 3.12
N ASP A 8 3.85 4.43 2.72
CA ASP A 8 2.67 4.34 3.57
C ASP A 8 2.00 2.96 3.41
N LEU A 9 1.98 2.17 4.48
CA LEU A 9 1.33 0.86 4.52
C LEU A 9 -0.02 0.96 5.22
N GLY A 10 -0.96 1.76 4.70
CA GLY A 10 -2.27 2.00 5.32
C GLY A 10 -3.20 0.78 5.35
N THR A 11 -4.25 0.83 6.19
CA THR A 11 -5.18 -0.31 6.41
C THR A 11 -6.01 -0.68 5.18
N THR A 12 -6.51 0.33 4.44
CA THR A 12 -7.42 0.14 3.28
C THR A 12 -6.70 0.38 1.95
N ASN A 13 -5.79 1.36 1.92
CA ASN A 13 -4.92 1.66 0.80
C ASN A 13 -3.49 1.88 1.33
N SER A 14 -2.51 1.65 0.48
CA SER A 14 -1.10 1.94 0.68
C SER A 14 -0.60 2.89 -0.42
N CYS A 15 0.44 3.66 -0.13
CA CYS A 15 1.01 4.65 -1.04
C CYS A 15 2.55 4.56 -0.99
N VAL A 16 3.23 4.86 -2.10
CA VAL A 16 4.70 4.79 -2.18
C VAL A 16 5.24 6.04 -2.86
N ALA A 17 6.29 6.61 -2.29
CA ALA A 17 6.92 7.84 -2.72
C ALA A 17 8.44 7.76 -2.65
N VAL A 18 9.11 8.65 -3.38
CA VAL A 18 10.57 8.76 -3.46
C VAL A 18 10.96 10.24 -3.47
N LEU A 19 12.20 10.56 -3.07
CA LEU A 19 12.73 11.92 -3.19
C LEU A 19 13.43 12.10 -4.55
N GLU A 20 13.01 13.07 -5.34
CA GLU A 20 13.62 13.42 -6.64
C GLU A 20 13.94 14.91 -6.68
N GLY A 21 15.18 15.27 -7.04
CA GLY A 21 15.63 16.67 -7.07
C GLY A 21 15.52 17.43 -5.74
N GLY A 22 15.39 16.72 -4.61
CA GLY A 22 15.12 17.30 -3.29
C GLY A 22 13.65 17.45 -2.92
N GLN A 23 12.72 17.02 -3.79
CA GLN A 23 11.27 17.11 -3.58
C GLN A 23 10.64 15.70 -3.51
N PRO A 24 9.64 15.46 -2.62
CA PRO A 24 9.00 14.16 -2.50
C PRO A 24 7.92 13.96 -3.58
N VAL A 25 7.94 12.80 -4.25
CA VAL A 25 7.05 12.45 -5.35
C VAL A 25 6.39 11.11 -5.08
N VAL A 26 5.05 11.05 -5.09
CA VAL A 26 4.29 9.79 -5.06
C VAL A 26 4.36 9.11 -6.43
N ILE A 27 4.77 7.85 -6.42
CA ILE A 27 4.88 6.97 -7.59
C ILE A 27 3.50 6.42 -7.95
N THR A 28 3.15 6.44 -9.24
CA THR A 28 1.95 5.76 -9.76
C THR A 28 2.20 4.27 -9.92
N ASN A 29 1.27 3.44 -9.43
CA ASN A 29 1.31 2.00 -9.63
C ASN A 29 1.06 1.60 -11.10
N ALA A 30 1.36 0.34 -11.45
CA ALA A 30 1.13 -0.23 -12.78
C ALA A 30 -0.33 -0.13 -13.29
N GLU A 31 -1.30 0.09 -12.39
CA GLU A 31 -2.71 0.30 -12.71
C GLU A 31 -3.09 1.79 -12.93
N GLY A 32 -2.13 2.72 -12.84
CA GLY A 32 -2.30 4.17 -13.03
C GLY A 32 -2.81 4.93 -11.80
N GLY A 33 -2.96 4.26 -10.65
CA GLY A 33 -3.36 4.86 -9.38
C GLY A 33 -2.17 5.41 -8.60
N ARG A 34 -2.39 6.48 -7.82
CA ARG A 34 -1.41 7.02 -6.85
C ARG A 34 -1.44 6.31 -5.50
N THR A 35 -2.44 5.46 -5.28
CA THR A 35 -2.56 4.56 -4.13
C THR A 35 -2.96 3.16 -4.60
N THR A 36 -2.53 2.15 -3.86
CA THR A 36 -2.78 0.73 -4.13
C THR A 36 -3.63 0.16 -2.99
N PRO A 37 -4.80 -0.46 -3.25
CA PRO A 37 -5.60 -1.08 -2.19
C PRO A 37 -4.79 -2.09 -1.36
N SER A 38 -4.93 -2.03 -0.04
CA SER A 38 -4.24 -2.93 0.92
C SER A 38 -4.91 -4.30 0.99
N MET A 39 -4.99 -4.95 -0.18
CA MET A 39 -5.75 -6.18 -0.42
C MET A 39 -4.90 -7.23 -1.12
N VAL A 40 -5.05 -8.49 -0.70
CA VAL A 40 -4.39 -9.66 -1.29
C VAL A 40 -5.43 -10.72 -1.61
N GLY A 41 -5.47 -11.20 -2.85
CA GLY A 41 -6.44 -12.16 -3.34
C GLY A 41 -5.77 -13.39 -3.91
N PHE A 42 -6.17 -14.58 -3.47
CA PHE A 42 -5.66 -15.84 -4.02
C PHE A 42 -6.63 -16.34 -5.10
N GLY A 43 -6.24 -16.20 -6.37
CA GLY A 43 -7.02 -16.58 -7.55
C GLY A 43 -7.28 -18.08 -7.64
N LYS A 44 -8.27 -18.50 -8.44
CA LYS A 44 -8.69 -19.92 -8.50
C LYS A 44 -7.58 -20.85 -9.00
N SER A 45 -6.75 -20.41 -9.95
CA SER A 45 -5.59 -21.14 -10.47
C SER A 45 -4.39 -21.19 -9.52
N GLY A 46 -4.46 -20.53 -8.36
CA GLY A 46 -3.31 -20.35 -7.47
C GLY A 46 -2.44 -19.13 -7.80
N ASP A 47 -3.00 -18.14 -8.50
CA ASP A 47 -2.37 -16.85 -8.76
C ASP A 47 -2.48 -15.92 -7.54
N ARG A 48 -1.43 -15.15 -7.26
CA ARG A 48 -1.43 -14.12 -6.23
C ARG A 48 -1.80 -12.78 -6.85
N LEU A 49 -2.91 -12.20 -6.40
CA LEU A 49 -3.39 -10.89 -6.80
C LEU A 49 -3.16 -9.91 -5.65
N VAL A 50 -2.75 -8.68 -5.96
CA VAL A 50 -2.55 -7.61 -4.98
C VAL A 50 -3.25 -6.35 -5.49
N GLY A 51 -3.63 -5.43 -4.60
CA GLY A 51 -4.12 -4.12 -4.99
C GLY A 51 -5.46 -4.17 -5.73
N GLN A 52 -5.54 -3.43 -6.84
CA GLN A 52 -6.77 -3.29 -7.61
C GLN A 52 -7.25 -4.61 -8.22
N LEU A 53 -6.34 -5.56 -8.51
CA LEU A 53 -6.70 -6.90 -8.98
C LEU A 53 -7.35 -7.74 -7.87
N ALA A 54 -6.85 -7.64 -6.63
CA ALA A 54 -7.46 -8.28 -5.48
C ALA A 54 -8.85 -7.68 -5.18
N LYS A 55 -8.99 -6.34 -5.18
CA LYS A 55 -10.28 -5.67 -4.96
C LYS A 55 -11.34 -6.08 -5.99
N ARG A 56 -10.97 -6.21 -7.27
CA ARG A 56 -11.89 -6.62 -8.36
C ARG A 56 -12.49 -8.01 -8.20
N GLN A 57 -11.77 -8.97 -7.58
CA GLN A 57 -12.29 -10.33 -7.42
C GLN A 57 -13.12 -10.55 -6.13
N ALA A 58 -13.05 -9.62 -5.17
CA ALA A 58 -13.44 -9.83 -3.78
C ALA A 58 -14.88 -10.38 -3.63
N VAL A 59 -15.87 -9.74 -4.27
CA VAL A 59 -17.28 -10.20 -4.36
C VAL A 59 -17.43 -11.69 -4.67
N THR A 60 -16.58 -12.25 -5.53
CA THR A 60 -16.68 -13.63 -6.03
C THR A 60 -15.71 -14.62 -5.36
N ASN A 61 -14.87 -14.14 -4.44
CA ASN A 61 -13.78 -14.90 -3.83
C ASN A 61 -13.46 -14.39 -2.41
N ALA A 62 -14.49 -13.97 -1.66
CA ALA A 62 -14.35 -13.23 -0.40
C ALA A 62 -13.53 -13.99 0.66
N GLU A 63 -13.72 -15.32 0.77
CA GLU A 63 -12.97 -16.16 1.71
C GLU A 63 -11.45 -16.24 1.42
N ASN A 64 -11.05 -16.00 0.16
CA ASN A 64 -9.65 -16.01 -0.27
C ASN A 64 -9.17 -14.60 -0.67
N THR A 65 -9.84 -13.53 -0.19
CA THR A 65 -9.45 -12.14 -0.42
C THR A 65 -9.33 -11.40 0.91
N ILE A 66 -8.09 -11.13 1.31
CA ILE A 66 -7.73 -10.51 2.58
C ILE A 66 -7.66 -9.00 2.37
N PHE A 67 -8.17 -8.25 3.34
CA PHE A 67 -8.17 -6.79 3.40
C PHE A 67 -8.09 -6.36 4.87
N SER A 68 -7.75 -5.09 5.15
CA SER A 68 -7.63 -4.55 6.52
C SER A 68 -6.69 -5.34 7.44
N ILE A 69 -5.71 -6.05 6.87
CA ILE A 69 -4.81 -6.96 7.62
C ILE A 69 -3.99 -6.24 8.71
N LYS A 70 -3.77 -4.92 8.53
CA LYS A 70 -3.15 -4.03 9.52
C LYS A 70 -3.90 -3.95 10.85
N ARG A 71 -5.20 -4.30 10.90
CA ARG A 71 -5.95 -4.41 12.17
C ARG A 71 -5.64 -5.69 12.97
N PHE A 72 -4.80 -6.58 12.44
CA PHE A 72 -4.38 -7.84 13.08
C PHE A 72 -2.85 -7.95 13.28
N ILE A 73 -2.03 -7.18 12.54
CA ILE A 73 -0.56 -7.27 12.57
C ILE A 73 0.01 -6.95 13.97
N GLY A 74 0.75 -7.90 14.55
CA GLY A 74 1.31 -7.81 15.90
C GLY A 74 0.29 -7.75 17.04
N ARG A 75 -0.97 -8.19 16.81
CA ARG A 75 -2.06 -8.17 17.81
C ARG A 75 -2.48 -9.59 18.20
N ARG A 76 -3.07 -9.75 19.39
CA ARG A 76 -3.52 -11.07 19.88
C ARG A 76 -4.93 -11.41 19.42
N TRP A 77 -5.23 -12.71 19.46
CA TRP A 77 -6.53 -13.28 19.19
C TRP A 77 -7.65 -12.64 20.02
N ASP A 78 -7.45 -12.54 21.33
CA ASP A 78 -8.44 -11.94 22.25
C ASP A 78 -8.60 -10.43 22.00
N ASP A 79 -7.52 -9.72 21.64
CA ASP A 79 -7.56 -8.28 21.34
C ASP A 79 -8.35 -7.96 20.03
N THR A 80 -8.67 -8.96 19.20
CA THR A 80 -9.13 -8.79 17.80
C THR A 80 -10.53 -9.36 17.51
N GLU A 81 -11.31 -9.75 18.54
CA GLU A 81 -12.65 -10.33 18.33
C GLU A 81 -13.58 -9.44 17.50
N SER A 82 -13.56 -8.12 17.75
CA SER A 82 -14.43 -7.17 17.04
C SER A 82 -14.12 -7.12 15.55
N GLU A 83 -12.85 -7.31 15.17
CA GLU A 83 -12.36 -7.25 13.80
C GLU A 83 -12.51 -8.61 13.10
N ARG A 84 -12.22 -9.71 13.81
CA ARG A 84 -12.41 -11.09 13.32
C ARG A 84 -13.88 -11.39 13.01
N SER A 85 -14.82 -10.83 13.77
CA SER A 85 -16.27 -11.00 13.51
C SER A 85 -16.80 -10.28 12.26
N ARG A 86 -16.00 -9.41 11.62
CA ARG A 86 -16.42 -8.56 10.50
C ARG A 86 -15.96 -9.05 9.14
N VAL A 87 -14.89 -9.83 9.08
CA VAL A 87 -14.20 -10.24 7.85
C VAL A 87 -14.72 -11.58 7.30
N PRO A 88 -14.77 -11.78 5.97
CA PRO A 88 -15.30 -13.00 5.36
C PRO A 88 -14.29 -14.15 5.32
N TYR A 89 -12.98 -13.84 5.31
CA TYR A 89 -11.90 -14.83 5.30
C TYR A 89 -11.70 -15.49 6.67
N ASN A 90 -11.15 -16.71 6.69
CA ASN A 90 -11.04 -17.49 7.91
C ASN A 90 -9.85 -17.02 8.77
N CYS A 91 -10.10 -16.51 9.96
CA CYS A 91 -9.08 -16.22 10.97
C CYS A 91 -8.92 -17.41 11.92
N VAL A 92 -7.69 -17.78 12.26
CA VAL A 92 -7.36 -18.87 13.21
C VAL A 92 -6.29 -18.42 14.22
N HIS A 93 -6.16 -19.10 15.36
CA HIS A 93 -5.06 -18.82 16.30
C HIS A 93 -3.71 -19.04 15.59
N GLY A 94 -2.86 -18.02 15.60
CA GLY A 94 -1.47 -18.11 15.23
C GLY A 94 -0.60 -18.57 16.41
N LYS A 95 0.71 -18.34 16.32
CA LYS A 95 1.64 -18.56 17.45
C LYS A 95 1.48 -17.47 18.51
N ASP A 96 1.85 -17.77 19.75
CA ASP A 96 1.87 -16.82 20.88
C ASP A 96 0.53 -16.06 21.10
N GLU A 97 -0.58 -16.73 20.78
CA GLU A 97 -1.95 -16.21 20.74
C GLU A 97 -2.15 -15.00 19.80
N THR A 98 -1.46 -14.98 18.64
CA THR A 98 -1.72 -14.03 17.54
C THR A 98 -2.87 -14.51 16.62
N VAL A 99 -3.14 -13.76 15.54
CA VAL A 99 -4.12 -14.13 14.50
C VAL A 99 -3.39 -14.51 13.21
N ASP A 100 -3.59 -15.74 12.73
CA ASP A 100 -3.27 -16.16 11.37
C ASP A 100 -4.54 -16.05 10.49
N VAL A 101 -4.36 -15.89 9.17
CA VAL A 101 -5.43 -16.08 8.18
C VAL A 101 -5.24 -17.39 7.42
N GLN A 102 -6.27 -18.23 7.37
CA GLN A 102 -6.21 -19.54 6.75
C GLN A 102 -6.85 -19.53 5.36
N ILE A 103 -6.02 -19.75 4.34
CA ILE A 103 -6.40 -19.74 2.93
C ILE A 103 -6.09 -21.12 2.34
N ARG A 104 -7.14 -21.86 1.94
CA ARG A 104 -7.04 -23.21 1.32
C ARG A 104 -6.21 -24.22 2.11
N GLY A 105 -6.22 -24.12 3.44
CA GLY A 105 -5.49 -25.01 4.35
C GLY A 105 -4.03 -24.60 4.63
N ARG A 106 -3.49 -23.55 4.01
CA ARG A 106 -2.28 -22.86 4.50
C ARG A 106 -2.69 -21.72 5.43
N ASN A 107 -2.08 -21.65 6.61
CA ASN A 107 -2.07 -20.44 7.43
C ASN A 107 -1.05 -19.44 6.85
N TYR A 108 -1.39 -18.17 6.85
CA TYR A 108 -0.50 -17.04 6.60
C TYR A 108 -0.57 -16.07 7.76
N THR A 109 0.58 -15.57 8.18
CA THR A 109 0.68 -14.50 9.18
C THR A 109 0.26 -13.14 8.59
N PRO A 110 -0.17 -12.18 9.42
CA PRO A 110 -0.40 -10.80 8.99
C PRO A 110 0.85 -10.16 8.37
N GLN A 111 2.04 -10.56 8.83
CA GLN A 111 3.33 -10.15 8.29
C GLN A 111 3.53 -10.66 6.86
N GLU A 112 3.27 -11.94 6.56
CA GLU A 112 3.33 -12.49 5.20
C GLU A 112 2.39 -11.75 4.25
N ILE A 113 1.11 -11.57 4.62
CA ILE A 113 0.13 -10.88 3.78
C ILE A 113 0.54 -9.41 3.54
N SER A 114 1.01 -8.72 4.58
CA SER A 114 1.51 -7.34 4.47
C SER A 114 2.76 -7.25 3.59
N ALA A 115 3.64 -8.26 3.65
CA ALA A 115 4.79 -8.35 2.77
C ALA A 115 4.40 -8.48 1.28
N MET A 116 3.28 -9.14 0.95
CA MET A 116 2.79 -9.22 -0.44
C MET A 116 2.33 -7.84 -0.96
N ILE A 117 1.78 -6.98 -0.09
CA ILE A 117 1.43 -5.59 -0.41
C ILE A 117 2.72 -4.77 -0.63
N LEU A 118 3.69 -4.90 0.29
CA LEU A 118 5.00 -4.24 0.18
C LEU A 118 5.79 -4.69 -1.06
N GLN A 119 5.70 -5.96 -1.46
CA GLN A 119 6.31 -6.46 -2.71
C GLN A 119 5.72 -5.78 -3.96
N LYS A 120 4.40 -5.53 -4.01
CA LYS A 120 3.77 -4.78 -5.12
C LYS A 120 4.24 -3.33 -5.15
N LEU A 121 4.27 -2.65 -3.99
CA LEU A 121 4.72 -1.26 -3.89
C LEU A 121 6.21 -1.10 -4.26
N LYS A 122 7.05 -2.05 -3.83
CA LYS A 122 8.44 -2.18 -4.28
C LYS A 122 8.52 -2.35 -5.80
N GLN A 123 7.77 -3.30 -6.38
CA GLN A 123 7.78 -3.56 -7.82
C GLN A 123 7.30 -2.35 -8.64
N ASP A 124 6.29 -1.62 -8.16
CA ASP A 124 5.82 -0.37 -8.77
C ASP A 124 6.95 0.69 -8.74
N ALA A 125 7.66 0.83 -7.62
CA ALA A 125 8.80 1.74 -7.49
C ALA A 125 10.02 1.35 -8.36
N GLU A 126 10.38 0.07 -8.41
CA GLU A 126 11.44 -0.47 -9.29
C GLU A 126 11.10 -0.26 -10.77
N SER A 127 9.80 -0.38 -11.13
CA SER A 127 9.32 -0.12 -12.49
C SER A 127 9.34 1.36 -12.87
N TYR A 128 9.17 2.27 -11.90
CA TYR A 128 9.24 3.72 -12.08
C TYR A 128 10.68 4.23 -12.18
N LEU A 129 11.55 3.77 -11.27
CA LEU A 129 12.95 4.22 -11.16
C LEU A 129 13.88 3.55 -12.20
N GLY A 130 13.52 2.36 -12.69
CA GLY A 130 14.37 1.57 -13.59
C GLY A 130 15.57 0.89 -12.90
N GLU A 131 15.67 0.96 -11.57
CA GLU A 131 16.69 0.30 -10.76
C GLU A 131 16.08 -0.52 -9.60
N PRO A 132 16.79 -1.54 -9.06
CA PRO A 132 16.31 -2.33 -7.93
C PRO A 132 16.24 -1.53 -6.61
N VAL A 133 15.19 -1.74 -5.83
CA VAL A 133 14.93 -1.03 -4.57
C VAL A 133 15.11 -1.97 -3.39
N THR A 134 16.14 -1.72 -2.58
CA THR A 134 16.51 -2.60 -1.45
C THR A 134 16.27 -1.98 -0.08
N GLN A 135 15.94 -0.69 0.01
CA GLN A 135 15.86 0.06 1.26
C GLN A 135 14.58 0.89 1.33
N ALA A 136 13.94 0.94 2.50
CA ALA A 136 12.70 1.68 2.70
C ALA A 136 12.56 2.30 4.10
N VAL A 137 11.75 3.35 4.17
CA VAL A 137 11.10 3.85 5.39
C VAL A 137 9.63 3.44 5.31
N ILE A 138 9.09 2.83 6.37
CA ILE A 138 7.71 2.31 6.39
C ILE A 138 6.93 2.96 7.54
N THR A 139 5.67 3.33 7.29
CA THR A 139 4.82 4.00 8.27
C THR A 139 4.09 3.03 9.21
N VAL A 140 3.80 3.52 10.42
CA VAL A 140 2.90 2.90 11.40
C VAL A 140 2.05 3.97 12.11
N PRO A 141 0.86 3.62 12.61
CA PRO A 141 0.07 4.50 13.46
C PRO A 141 0.89 4.93 14.69
N ALA A 142 0.81 6.18 15.11
CA ALA A 142 1.58 6.70 16.24
C ALA A 142 1.32 5.88 17.51
N TYR A 143 0.07 5.46 17.74
CA TYR A 143 -0.34 4.65 18.87
C TYR A 143 -0.08 3.13 18.73
N PHE A 144 0.70 2.67 17.72
CA PHE A 144 1.13 1.27 17.63
C PHE A 144 2.08 0.88 18.78
N SER A 145 1.80 -0.27 19.39
CA SER A 145 2.69 -0.92 20.37
C SER A 145 3.91 -1.57 19.71
N ASP A 146 4.94 -1.85 20.53
CA ASP A 146 6.23 -2.44 20.11
C ASP A 146 6.07 -3.69 19.22
N ALA A 147 5.22 -4.63 19.61
CA ALA A 147 4.94 -5.85 18.84
C ALA A 147 4.37 -5.58 17.44
N GLN A 148 3.58 -4.51 17.28
CA GLN A 148 3.01 -4.12 16.00
C GLN A 148 4.06 -3.42 15.12
N ARG A 149 4.92 -2.59 15.72
CA ARG A 149 6.06 -1.94 15.04
C ARG A 149 7.05 -2.98 14.53
N GLN A 150 7.41 -3.96 15.35
CA GLN A 150 8.29 -5.05 14.96
C GLN A 150 7.63 -5.93 13.89
N ALA A 151 6.35 -6.30 14.01
CA ALA A 151 5.66 -7.08 12.98
C ALA A 151 5.57 -6.34 11.62
N THR A 152 5.42 -5.01 11.61
CA THR A 152 5.51 -4.21 10.37
C THR A 152 6.93 -4.20 9.78
N LYS A 153 7.97 -4.15 10.63
CA LYS A 153 9.38 -4.27 10.23
C LYS A 153 9.72 -5.67 9.67
N ASP A 154 9.16 -6.73 10.26
CA ASP A 154 9.25 -8.09 9.77
C ASP A 154 8.63 -8.21 8.37
N ALA A 155 7.45 -7.61 8.14
CA ALA A 155 6.78 -7.61 6.84
C ALA A 155 7.64 -6.94 5.74
N GLY A 156 8.31 -5.83 6.04
CA GLY A 156 9.29 -5.21 5.13
C GLY A 156 10.49 -6.13 4.85
N THR A 157 10.99 -6.80 5.88
CA THR A 157 12.10 -7.75 5.75
C THR A 157 11.72 -8.95 4.87
N ILE A 158 10.51 -9.50 5.02
CA ILE A 158 9.95 -10.58 4.19
C ILE A 158 9.72 -10.11 2.74
N ALA A 159 9.38 -8.83 2.52
CA ALA A 159 9.25 -8.24 1.19
C ALA A 159 10.59 -7.98 0.47
N GLY A 160 11.73 -8.26 1.12
CA GLY A 160 13.06 -7.97 0.57
C GLY A 160 13.41 -6.48 0.59
N LEU A 161 13.01 -5.78 1.66
CA LEU A 161 13.38 -4.40 1.97
C LEU A 161 14.14 -4.35 3.30
N GLU A 162 15.30 -3.71 3.30
CA GLU A 162 15.96 -3.24 4.52
C GLU A 162 15.19 -2.02 5.06
N VAL A 163 14.49 -2.21 6.17
CA VAL A 163 13.68 -1.16 6.81
C VAL A 163 14.58 -0.27 7.66
N LEU A 164 15.02 0.84 7.09
CA LEU A 164 15.95 1.80 7.71
C LEU A 164 15.30 2.60 8.86
N ARG A 165 13.99 2.81 8.78
CA ARG A 165 13.19 3.47 9.82
C ARG A 165 11.74 3.00 9.77
N ILE A 166 11.17 2.79 10.95
CA ILE A 166 9.71 2.86 11.16
C ILE A 166 9.37 4.29 11.60
N ILE A 167 8.44 4.96 10.89
CA ILE A 167 8.01 6.34 11.19
C ILE A 167 6.52 6.38 11.55
N ASN A 168 6.15 7.28 12.46
CA ASN A 168 4.75 7.50 12.85
C ASN A 168 3.98 8.23 11.73
N GLU A 169 2.75 7.79 11.42
CA GLU A 169 1.90 8.33 10.35
C GLU A 169 1.66 9.86 10.48
N PRO A 170 1.26 10.38 11.66
CA PRO A 170 1.13 11.82 11.87
C PRO A 170 2.46 12.59 11.74
N THR A 171 3.56 12.02 12.22
CA THR A 171 4.91 12.60 12.09
C THR A 171 5.31 12.73 10.63
N ALA A 172 5.04 11.71 9.81
CA ALA A 172 5.29 11.76 8.38
C ALA A 172 4.44 12.84 7.69
N ALA A 173 3.15 12.93 7.99
CA ALA A 173 2.30 13.99 7.44
C ALA A 173 2.75 15.41 7.88
N ALA A 174 3.29 15.56 9.09
CA ALA A 174 3.90 16.81 9.55
C ALA A 174 5.19 17.16 8.77
N LEU A 175 6.06 16.19 8.47
CA LEU A 175 7.22 16.40 7.58
C LEU A 175 6.78 16.90 6.19
N ALA A 176 5.78 16.23 5.58
CA ALA A 176 5.24 16.62 4.28
C ALA A 176 4.60 18.02 4.28
N TYR A 177 4.06 18.47 5.41
CA TYR A 177 3.59 19.84 5.57
C TYR A 177 4.73 20.85 5.77
N GLY A 178 5.70 20.52 6.63
CA GLY A 178 6.69 21.47 7.14
C GLY A 178 7.96 21.63 6.29
N ILE A 179 8.22 20.75 5.32
CA ILE A 179 9.48 20.73 4.55
C ILE A 179 9.80 22.06 3.87
N ASP A 180 8.79 22.75 3.31
CA ASP A 180 8.92 24.07 2.67
C ASP A 180 8.65 25.25 3.64
N LYS A 181 8.50 24.99 4.95
CA LYS A 181 8.06 25.98 5.97
C LYS A 181 9.02 26.12 7.16
N GLN A 182 10.27 25.69 7.01
CA GLN A 182 11.24 25.52 8.11
C GLN A 182 11.53 26.81 8.90
N GLU A 183 11.47 27.99 8.27
CA GLU A 183 11.70 29.29 8.91
C GLU A 183 10.54 29.79 9.79
N HIS A 184 9.48 29.00 9.99
CA HIS A 184 8.27 29.40 10.70
C HIS A 184 8.02 28.52 11.93
N ASP A 185 8.27 29.08 13.12
CA ASP A 185 7.75 28.55 14.39
C ASP A 185 6.22 28.43 14.32
N GLN A 186 5.71 27.22 14.50
CA GLN A 186 4.28 26.93 14.51
C GLN A 186 3.95 25.63 15.25
N CYS A 187 2.90 25.65 16.06
CA CYS A 187 2.39 24.45 16.70
C CYS A 187 1.29 23.81 15.84
N VAL A 188 1.47 22.53 15.48
CA VAL A 188 0.64 21.84 14.49
C VAL A 188 0.02 20.60 15.11
N LEU A 189 -1.30 20.53 15.10
CA LEU A 189 -2.04 19.30 15.38
C LEU A 189 -2.28 18.54 14.08
N VAL A 190 -1.87 17.28 14.05
CA VAL A 190 -2.20 16.33 12.99
C VAL A 190 -3.29 15.40 13.50
N PHE A 191 -4.39 15.34 12.77
CA PHE A 191 -5.55 14.49 13.05
C PHE A 191 -5.66 13.48 11.90
N ASP A 192 -5.24 12.24 12.15
CA ASP A 192 -5.21 11.17 11.16
C ASP A 192 -6.33 10.17 11.42
N LEU A 193 -7.35 10.14 10.56
CA LEU A 193 -8.44 9.17 10.63
C LEU A 193 -8.43 8.32 9.36
N GLY A 194 -7.61 7.27 9.40
CA GLY A 194 -7.40 6.35 8.30
C GLY A 194 -8.52 5.30 8.13
N GLY A 195 -8.14 4.18 7.52
CA GLY A 195 -9.05 3.06 7.25
C GLY A 195 -9.41 2.20 8.45
N GLY A 196 -8.56 2.17 9.48
CA GLY A 196 -8.80 1.36 10.69
C GLY A 196 -8.02 1.76 11.93
N THR A 197 -7.37 2.91 11.90
CA THR A 197 -6.65 3.55 13.01
C THR A 197 -6.98 5.03 13.03
N PHE A 198 -7.03 5.59 14.25
CA PHE A 198 -7.14 7.01 14.51
C PHE A 198 -5.93 7.43 15.34
N ASP A 199 -5.18 8.44 14.91
CA ASP A 199 -4.13 9.07 15.69
C ASP A 199 -4.33 10.58 15.75
N VAL A 200 -3.87 11.18 16.83
CA VAL A 200 -3.74 12.62 16.98
C VAL A 200 -2.40 12.95 17.63
N SER A 201 -1.59 13.74 16.94
CA SER A 201 -0.27 14.17 17.41
C SER A 201 -0.15 15.67 17.34
N ILE A 202 0.47 16.27 18.34
CA ILE A 202 0.79 17.70 18.37
C ILE A 202 2.30 17.84 18.25
N LEU A 203 2.75 18.64 17.29
CA LEU A 203 4.15 18.88 16.98
C LEU A 203 4.47 20.37 17.02
N GLN A 204 5.62 20.71 17.58
CA GLN A 204 6.26 22.01 17.33
C GLN A 204 7.15 21.88 16.10
N LEU A 205 6.95 22.77 15.13
CA LEU A 205 7.82 22.93 13.96
C LEU A 205 8.55 24.27 14.08
N GLY A 206 9.82 24.34 13.67
CA GLY A 206 10.63 25.57 13.64
C GLY A 206 12.13 25.30 13.49
N ASP A 207 12.87 26.17 12.80
CA ASP A 207 14.32 26.08 12.55
C ASP A 207 14.82 24.68 12.08
N GLY A 208 14.03 24.02 11.22
CA GLY A 208 14.32 22.66 10.72
C GLY A 208 14.07 21.53 11.74
N VAL A 209 13.65 21.86 12.96
CA VAL A 209 13.27 20.90 14.01
C VAL A 209 11.79 20.55 13.90
N PHE A 210 11.51 19.26 14.03
CA PHE A 210 10.17 18.67 14.09
C PHE A 210 10.08 17.90 15.41
N GLU A 211 9.39 18.45 16.42
CA GLU A 211 9.33 17.87 17.77
C GLU A 211 7.90 17.48 18.14
N VAL A 212 7.64 16.18 18.30
CA VAL A 212 6.35 15.69 18.81
C VAL A 212 6.24 16.03 20.29
N LYS A 213 5.27 16.86 20.66
CA LYS A 213 5.00 17.28 22.05
C LYS A 213 4.12 16.27 22.77
N ALA A 214 3.12 15.74 22.09
CA ALA A 214 2.28 14.65 22.59
C ALA A 214 1.64 13.87 21.44
N THR A 215 1.34 12.60 21.69
CA THR A 215 0.51 11.79 20.79
C THR A 215 -0.51 10.95 21.56
N SER A 216 -1.66 10.71 20.95
CA SER A 216 -2.74 9.87 21.46
C SER A 216 -3.47 9.21 20.27
N GLY A 217 -4.32 8.22 20.50
CA GLY A 217 -5.00 7.55 19.41
C GLY A 217 -5.93 6.41 19.82
N ASN A 218 -6.48 5.72 18.82
CA ASN A 218 -7.31 4.55 18.95
C ASN A 218 -7.07 3.59 17.76
N ASN A 219 -6.36 2.49 18.03
CA ASN A 219 -6.05 1.44 17.04
C ASN A 219 -7.28 0.62 16.58
N HIS A 220 -8.48 0.89 17.13
CA HIS A 220 -9.75 0.23 16.81
C HIS A 220 -10.79 1.18 16.19
N LEU A 221 -10.39 2.37 15.72
CA LEU A 221 -11.30 3.35 15.12
C LEU A 221 -10.80 3.79 13.73
N GLY A 222 -11.64 3.69 12.71
CA GLY A 222 -11.34 4.16 11.35
C GLY A 222 -12.43 3.77 10.34
N GLY A 223 -12.16 3.99 9.06
CA GLY A 223 -13.09 3.80 7.93
C GLY A 223 -13.92 2.50 7.95
N ASP A 224 -13.32 1.37 8.34
CA ASP A 224 -13.95 0.05 8.47
C ASP A 224 -15.10 0.01 9.50
N ASP A 225 -15.04 0.85 10.53
CA ASP A 225 -16.04 0.95 11.60
C ASP A 225 -17.26 1.74 11.12
N PHE A 226 -17.04 2.85 10.40
CA PHE A 226 -18.09 3.62 9.74
C PHE A 226 -18.85 2.77 8.69
N ASP A 227 -18.13 1.97 7.91
CA ASP A 227 -18.75 1.03 6.96
C ASP A 227 -19.54 -0.06 7.68
N ASN A 228 -19.02 -0.56 8.81
CA ASN A 228 -19.73 -1.56 9.60
C ASN A 228 -21.06 -1.04 10.16
N CYS A 229 -21.17 0.23 10.56
CA CYS A 229 -22.45 0.82 10.95
C CYS A 229 -23.49 0.78 9.81
N ILE A 230 -23.09 1.11 8.57
CA ILE A 230 -23.97 1.04 7.40
C ILE A 230 -24.34 -0.43 7.10
N VAL A 231 -23.39 -1.36 7.18
CA VAL A 231 -23.66 -2.80 6.98
C VAL A 231 -24.65 -3.33 8.01
N GLN A 232 -24.50 -3.03 9.30
CA GLN A 232 -25.43 -3.49 10.35
C GLN A 232 -26.84 -2.89 10.18
N TRP A 233 -26.94 -1.63 9.74
CA TRP A 233 -28.21 -1.01 9.36
C TRP A 233 -28.88 -1.73 8.17
N MET A 234 -28.13 -2.01 7.09
CA MET A 234 -28.64 -2.75 5.93
C MET A 234 -29.08 -4.18 6.30
N VAL A 235 -28.27 -4.92 7.05
CA VAL A 235 -28.61 -6.29 7.51
C VAL A 235 -29.88 -6.28 8.35
N SER A 236 -30.01 -5.33 9.29
CA SER A 236 -31.18 -5.24 10.17
C SER A 236 -32.45 -4.91 9.41
N ALA A 237 -32.41 -3.92 8.52
CA ALA A 237 -33.57 -3.51 7.71
C ALA A 237 -34.00 -4.62 6.73
N PHE A 238 -33.05 -5.28 6.06
CA PHE A 238 -33.36 -6.39 5.15
C PHE A 238 -33.96 -7.59 5.90
N LYS A 239 -33.47 -7.87 7.12
CA LYS A 239 -34.00 -8.92 8.00
C LYS A 239 -35.40 -8.60 8.55
N GLU A 240 -35.70 -7.32 8.78
CA GLU A 240 -37.06 -6.87 9.14
C GLU A 240 -38.03 -6.97 7.95
N GLN A 241 -37.58 -6.63 6.73
CA GLN A 241 -38.40 -6.66 5.52
C GLN A 241 -38.64 -8.08 4.97
N GLU A 242 -37.58 -8.86 4.75
CA GLU A 242 -37.62 -10.14 4.04
C GLU A 242 -37.53 -11.36 4.99
N GLY A 243 -37.26 -11.15 6.28
CA GLY A 243 -37.05 -12.22 7.27
C GLY A 243 -35.70 -12.95 7.16
N ILE A 244 -34.87 -12.59 6.18
CA ILE A 244 -33.59 -13.25 5.87
C ILE A 244 -32.43 -12.47 6.50
N ASP A 245 -31.54 -13.18 7.19
CA ASP A 245 -30.30 -12.60 7.72
C ASP A 245 -29.19 -12.67 6.68
N LEU A 246 -28.70 -11.51 6.20
CA LEU A 246 -27.60 -11.46 5.23
C LEU A 246 -26.20 -11.63 5.85
N SER A 247 -26.07 -11.59 7.19
CA SER A 247 -24.75 -11.68 7.85
C SER A 247 -24.12 -13.08 7.78
N ILE A 248 -24.94 -14.13 7.58
CA ILE A 248 -24.48 -15.52 7.45
C ILE A 248 -23.99 -15.88 6.04
N ASP A 249 -24.33 -15.09 5.02
CA ASP A 249 -23.86 -15.27 3.65
C ASP A 249 -22.64 -14.36 3.42
N LYS A 250 -21.46 -14.97 3.28
CA LYS A 250 -20.19 -14.27 3.09
C LYS A 250 -20.10 -13.50 1.77
N MET A 251 -20.79 -13.93 0.71
CA MET A 251 -20.84 -13.22 -0.57
C MET A 251 -21.80 -12.03 -0.49
N ALA A 252 -22.95 -12.19 0.16
CA ALA A 252 -23.85 -11.08 0.45
C ALA A 252 -23.14 -10.03 1.35
N LEU A 253 -22.51 -10.47 2.44
CA LEU A 253 -21.78 -9.60 3.37
C LEU A 253 -20.64 -8.82 2.69
N GLN A 254 -19.88 -9.45 1.78
CA GLN A 254 -18.85 -8.74 1.01
C GLN A 254 -19.47 -7.66 0.09
N ARG A 255 -20.59 -7.95 -0.57
CA ARG A 255 -21.31 -6.97 -1.39
C ARG A 255 -21.90 -5.83 -0.57
N LEU A 256 -22.41 -6.12 0.63
CA LEU A 256 -22.84 -5.11 1.60
C LEU A 256 -21.67 -4.20 2.02
N ARG A 257 -20.47 -4.75 2.23
CA ARG A 257 -19.27 -3.95 2.57
C ARG A 257 -18.85 -2.99 1.46
N GLU A 258 -18.78 -3.47 0.22
CA GLU A 258 -18.42 -2.62 -0.94
C GLU A 258 -19.50 -1.55 -1.21
N ALA A 259 -20.77 -1.87 -1.00
CA ALA A 259 -21.86 -0.90 -1.06
C ALA A 259 -21.80 0.16 0.06
N ALA A 260 -21.45 -0.26 1.29
CA ALA A 260 -21.28 0.64 2.43
C ALA A 260 -20.10 1.60 2.25
N GLU A 261 -18.92 1.10 1.85
CA GLU A 261 -17.74 1.91 1.54
C GLU A 261 -18.08 2.97 0.48
N LYS A 262 -18.71 2.55 -0.62
CA LYS A 262 -19.16 3.45 -1.67
C LYS A 262 -20.16 4.49 -1.17
N ALA A 263 -21.17 4.09 -0.40
CA ALA A 263 -22.20 5.00 0.11
C ALA A 263 -21.61 6.05 1.07
N LYS A 264 -20.70 5.64 1.98
CA LYS A 264 -19.95 6.54 2.88
C LYS A 264 -19.17 7.60 2.10
N ILE A 265 -18.47 7.18 1.03
CA ILE A 265 -17.66 8.07 0.19
C ILE A 265 -18.57 9.04 -0.58
N GLU A 266 -19.65 8.56 -1.21
CA GLU A 266 -20.59 9.41 -1.95
C GLU A 266 -21.26 10.45 -1.03
N LEU A 267 -21.68 10.06 0.16
CA LEU A 267 -22.30 10.97 1.15
C LEU A 267 -21.36 12.05 1.70
N SER A 268 -20.06 11.92 1.49
CA SER A 268 -19.12 13.02 1.77
C SER A 268 -19.29 14.17 0.77
N GLY A 269 -19.70 13.87 -0.46
CA GLY A 269 -20.06 14.86 -1.50
C GLY A 269 -21.56 15.19 -1.57
N THR A 270 -22.44 14.19 -1.43
CA THR A 270 -23.90 14.32 -1.63
C THR A 270 -24.68 14.34 -0.30
N LEU A 271 -25.95 14.75 -0.35
CA LEU A 271 -26.86 14.68 0.81
C LEU A 271 -27.60 13.34 0.91
N SER A 272 -27.61 12.54 -0.16
CA SER A 272 -28.18 11.19 -0.22
C SER A 272 -27.49 10.34 -1.28
N THR A 273 -27.57 9.02 -1.13
CA THR A 273 -27.20 8.01 -2.13
C THR A 273 -28.22 6.85 -2.08
N SER A 274 -28.29 6.08 -3.16
CA SER A 274 -29.18 4.93 -3.29
C SER A 274 -28.36 3.65 -3.41
N ILE A 275 -28.55 2.74 -2.46
CA ILE A 275 -27.88 1.44 -2.41
C ILE A 275 -28.78 0.42 -3.10
N ASN A 276 -28.40 -0.01 -4.30
CA ASN A 276 -29.08 -1.07 -5.05
C ASN A 276 -28.15 -2.29 -5.22
N LEU A 277 -28.54 -3.40 -4.60
CA LEU A 277 -27.88 -4.69 -4.69
C LEU A 277 -28.90 -5.73 -5.21
N PRO A 278 -29.01 -5.89 -6.55
CA PRO A 278 -29.94 -6.86 -7.13
C PRO A 278 -29.40 -8.28 -6.97
N PHE A 279 -30.29 -9.26 -6.81
CA PHE A 279 -29.91 -10.67 -6.57
C PHE A 279 -28.93 -10.79 -5.37
N ILE A 280 -29.22 -10.14 -4.24
CA ILE A 280 -28.36 -10.17 -3.05
C ILE A 280 -28.41 -11.52 -2.32
N THR A 281 -29.55 -12.21 -2.39
CA THR A 281 -29.78 -13.57 -1.90
C THR A 281 -31.00 -14.17 -2.63
N ALA A 282 -31.47 -15.36 -2.25
CA ALA A 282 -32.69 -15.98 -2.76
C ALA A 282 -33.37 -16.87 -1.70
N ASP A 283 -34.69 -17.04 -1.80
CA ASP A 283 -35.50 -17.93 -0.98
C ASP A 283 -36.43 -18.82 -1.83
N GLU A 284 -37.40 -19.51 -1.20
CA GLU A 284 -38.41 -20.33 -1.89
C GLU A 284 -39.34 -19.53 -2.82
N THR A 285 -39.44 -18.20 -2.64
CA THR A 285 -40.24 -17.30 -3.49
C THR A 285 -39.46 -16.78 -4.70
N GLY A 286 -38.13 -16.75 -4.63
CA GLY A 286 -37.26 -16.40 -5.74
C GLY A 286 -36.04 -15.56 -5.32
N PRO A 287 -35.38 -14.87 -6.27
CA PRO A 287 -34.29 -13.96 -5.97
C PRO A 287 -34.78 -12.73 -5.20
N LYS A 288 -33.93 -12.22 -4.30
CA LYS A 288 -34.17 -11.02 -3.51
C LYS A 288 -33.22 -9.90 -3.88
N HIS A 289 -33.67 -8.68 -3.66
CA HIS A 289 -32.98 -7.45 -4.03
C HIS A 289 -32.98 -6.52 -2.81
N LEU A 290 -31.86 -5.87 -2.52
CA LEU A 290 -31.81 -4.81 -1.52
C LEU A 290 -31.78 -3.46 -2.24
N GLU A 291 -32.79 -2.64 -2.00
CA GLU A 291 -32.89 -1.28 -2.54
C GLU A 291 -33.18 -0.33 -1.36
N MET A 292 -32.22 0.53 -1.01
CA MET A 292 -32.28 1.38 0.18
C MET A 292 -31.66 2.76 -0.08
N ASP A 293 -32.39 3.83 0.20
CA ASP A 293 -31.84 5.19 0.17
C ASP A 293 -31.22 5.55 1.53
N LEU A 294 -29.95 5.96 1.53
CA LEU A 294 -29.24 6.45 2.71
C LEU A 294 -29.03 7.97 2.58
N SER A 295 -29.53 8.73 3.55
CA SER A 295 -29.27 10.17 3.66
C SER A 295 -28.01 10.43 4.50
N ARG A 296 -27.34 11.57 4.25
CA ARG A 296 -26.18 12.01 5.05
C ARG A 296 -26.55 12.09 6.53
N THR A 297 -27.69 12.68 6.85
CA THR A 297 -28.18 12.79 8.23
C THR A 297 -28.39 11.43 8.90
N LYS A 298 -28.86 10.41 8.17
CA LYS A 298 -28.98 9.05 8.73
C LYS A 298 -27.61 8.37 8.89
N PHE A 299 -26.68 8.58 7.97
CA PHE A 299 -25.30 8.13 8.13
C PHE A 299 -24.65 8.77 9.36
N GLU A 300 -24.76 10.10 9.52
CA GLU A 300 -24.22 10.87 10.64
C GLU A 300 -24.84 10.46 12.00
N GLU A 301 -26.13 10.10 12.02
CA GLU A 301 -26.79 9.48 13.18
C GLU A 301 -26.12 8.13 13.53
N LEU A 302 -25.98 7.23 12.55
CA LEU A 302 -25.44 5.87 12.70
C LEU A 302 -23.95 5.82 13.12
N VAL A 303 -23.19 6.90 12.93
CA VAL A 303 -21.75 6.96 13.26
C VAL A 303 -21.41 8.04 14.29
N SER A 304 -22.42 8.66 14.89
CA SER A 304 -22.27 9.76 15.85
C SER A 304 -21.31 9.44 17.01
N GLU A 305 -21.43 8.25 17.62
CA GLU A 305 -20.53 7.78 18.68
C GLU A 305 -19.08 7.61 18.20
N LEU A 306 -18.87 7.11 16.98
CA LEU A 306 -17.53 6.94 16.38
C LEU A 306 -16.87 8.29 16.10
N VAL A 307 -17.63 9.30 15.68
CA VAL A 307 -17.13 10.66 15.50
C VAL A 307 -16.73 11.27 16.85
N GLN A 308 -17.59 11.18 17.88
CA GLN A 308 -17.28 11.72 19.21
C GLN A 308 -16.09 11.00 19.87
N ALA A 309 -15.88 9.71 19.58
CA ALA A 309 -14.71 8.96 20.04
C ALA A 309 -13.35 9.52 19.54
N THR A 310 -13.33 10.37 18.51
CA THR A 310 -12.10 11.06 18.05
C THR A 310 -11.71 12.27 18.92
N ILE A 311 -12.67 12.85 19.66
CA ILE A 311 -12.42 14.05 20.47
C ILE A 311 -11.67 13.69 21.75
N SER A 312 -11.97 12.55 22.38
CA SER A 312 -11.34 12.17 23.65
C SER A 312 -9.81 11.96 23.57
N PRO A 313 -9.24 11.33 22.51
CA PRO A 313 -7.79 11.35 22.30
C PRO A 313 -7.23 12.74 21.98
N THR A 314 -8.01 13.61 21.33
CA THR A 314 -7.62 14.99 20.98
C THR A 314 -7.48 15.86 22.23
N GLU A 315 -8.45 15.79 23.14
CA GLU A 315 -8.38 16.35 24.50
C GLU A 315 -7.15 15.84 25.27
N GLN A 316 -6.86 14.54 25.13
CA GLN A 316 -5.73 13.92 25.83
C GLN A 316 -4.38 14.38 25.28
N ALA A 317 -4.22 14.54 23.96
CA ALA A 317 -2.98 15.04 23.37
C ALA A 317 -2.68 16.50 23.79
N LEU A 318 -3.69 17.37 23.78
CA LEU A 318 -3.57 18.75 24.29
C LEU A 318 -3.13 18.77 25.76
N LYS A 319 -3.81 17.98 26.59
CA LYS A 319 -3.50 17.87 28.01
C LYS A 319 -2.11 17.31 28.29
N ASP A 320 -1.63 16.35 27.51
CA ASP A 320 -0.31 15.74 27.71
C ASP A 320 0.86 16.59 27.14
N SER A 321 0.55 17.63 26.35
CA SER A 321 1.53 18.62 25.87
C SER A 321 1.55 19.92 26.69
N ASP A 322 0.71 20.01 27.73
CA ASP A 322 0.43 21.23 28.52
C ASP A 322 -0.03 22.43 27.66
N LEU A 323 -0.69 22.17 26.52
CA LEU A 323 -1.19 23.19 25.56
C LEU A 323 -2.72 23.32 25.56
N THR A 324 -3.20 24.47 25.10
CA THR A 324 -4.63 24.76 24.91
C THR A 324 -5.01 24.79 23.42
N ILE A 325 -6.32 24.83 23.14
CA ILE A 325 -6.85 24.92 21.77
C ILE A 325 -6.44 26.21 21.03
N ASP A 326 -6.08 27.26 21.76
CA ASP A 326 -5.66 28.54 21.19
C ASP A 326 -4.16 28.55 20.81
N ASP A 327 -3.35 27.67 21.41
CA ASP A 327 -1.91 27.53 21.13
C ASP A 327 -1.61 26.73 19.85
N ILE A 328 -2.58 25.97 19.33
CA ILE A 328 -2.44 25.18 18.10
C ILE A 328 -2.61 26.09 16.88
N ASP A 329 -1.55 26.45 16.17
CA ASP A 329 -1.59 27.29 14.96
C ASP A 329 -2.36 26.66 13.80
N ARG A 330 -2.18 25.36 13.58
CA ARG A 330 -2.70 24.62 12.42
C ARG A 330 -3.25 23.26 12.79
N ILE A 331 -4.30 22.85 12.08
CA ILE A 331 -4.94 21.54 12.18
C ILE A 331 -4.82 20.89 10.80
N LEU A 332 -4.04 19.82 10.68
CA LEU A 332 -3.89 19.03 9.46
C LEU A 332 -4.81 17.82 9.53
N LEU A 333 -5.61 17.60 8.48
CA LEU A 333 -6.44 16.40 8.36
C LEU A 333 -5.74 15.39 7.43
N VAL A 334 -5.61 14.16 7.92
CA VAL A 334 -4.90 13.06 7.25
C VAL A 334 -5.78 11.81 7.29
N GLY A 335 -5.62 10.90 6.32
CA GLY A 335 -6.44 9.71 6.19
C GLY A 335 -7.82 10.00 5.60
N GLY A 336 -8.24 9.16 4.63
CA GLY A 336 -9.42 9.40 3.81
C GLY A 336 -10.75 9.54 4.58
N SER A 337 -10.88 9.04 5.81
CA SER A 337 -12.11 9.18 6.61
C SER A 337 -12.29 10.61 7.15
N THR A 338 -11.24 11.44 7.20
CA THR A 338 -11.39 12.88 7.49
C THR A 338 -12.13 13.66 6.40
N ARG A 339 -12.41 13.03 5.25
CA ARG A 339 -13.29 13.58 4.21
C ARG A 339 -14.78 13.59 4.62
N ILE A 340 -15.16 12.89 5.69
CA ILE A 340 -16.54 12.86 6.23
C ILE A 340 -16.91 14.22 6.84
N PRO A 341 -18.01 14.88 6.40
CA PRO A 341 -18.41 16.20 6.88
C PRO A 341 -18.59 16.31 8.40
N ALA A 342 -19.21 15.33 9.05
CA ALA A 342 -19.38 15.31 10.51
C ALA A 342 -18.04 15.22 11.28
N VAL A 343 -17.01 14.58 10.72
CA VAL A 343 -15.66 14.57 11.32
C VAL A 343 -15.04 15.96 11.24
N GLN A 344 -15.14 16.62 10.08
CA GLN A 344 -14.64 17.98 9.88
C GLN A 344 -15.35 19.01 10.76
N GLU A 345 -16.67 18.92 10.93
CA GLU A 345 -17.40 19.86 11.77
C GLU A 345 -17.24 19.54 13.26
N ALA A 346 -16.99 18.28 13.66
CA ALA A 346 -16.67 17.94 15.05
C ALA A 346 -15.31 18.52 15.49
N ILE A 347 -14.23 18.29 14.73
CA ILE A 347 -12.91 18.85 15.05
C ILE A 347 -12.93 20.39 15.00
N ARG A 348 -13.65 20.96 14.03
CA ARG A 348 -13.84 22.41 13.91
C ARG A 348 -14.65 23.01 15.07
N SER A 349 -15.71 22.33 15.53
CA SER A 349 -16.50 22.77 16.68
C SER A 349 -15.67 22.75 17.96
N TYR A 350 -14.85 21.71 18.14
CA TYR A 350 -13.94 21.57 19.28
C TYR A 350 -12.87 22.68 19.30
N PHE A 351 -12.29 23.04 18.15
CA PHE A 351 -11.36 24.17 18.01
C PHE A 351 -12.06 25.52 17.74
N ASN A 352 -13.15 25.83 18.45
CA ASN A 352 -13.83 27.15 18.42
C ASN A 352 -14.18 27.70 17.01
N GLY A 353 -14.43 26.82 16.04
CA GLY A 353 -14.74 27.16 14.65
C GLY A 353 -13.53 27.28 13.71
N LYS A 354 -12.30 27.07 14.20
CA LYS A 354 -11.04 27.13 13.44
C LYS A 354 -11.07 26.17 12.26
N ALA A 355 -10.76 26.69 11.07
CA ALA A 355 -10.74 25.90 9.85
C ALA A 355 -9.46 25.03 9.79
N PRO A 356 -9.57 23.73 9.46
CA PRO A 356 -8.40 22.92 9.14
C PRO A 356 -7.68 23.42 7.88
N ASP A 357 -6.36 23.18 7.83
CA ASP A 357 -5.50 23.50 6.69
C ASP A 357 -5.85 22.59 5.49
N LYS A 358 -5.54 23.06 4.27
CA LYS A 358 -5.87 22.40 3.00
C LYS A 358 -4.69 22.28 2.04
N SER A 359 -3.47 22.62 2.50
CA SER A 359 -2.22 22.42 1.75
C SER A 359 -1.73 20.98 1.74
N VAL A 360 -2.35 20.10 2.52
CA VAL A 360 -1.99 18.69 2.68
C VAL A 360 -3.00 17.79 1.96
N ASN A 361 -2.52 16.82 1.18
CA ASN A 361 -3.37 15.79 0.59
C ASN A 361 -3.52 14.61 1.58
N PRO A 362 -4.71 14.34 2.15
CA PRO A 362 -4.88 13.38 3.23
C PRO A 362 -4.58 11.92 2.83
N ASP A 363 -4.56 11.61 1.53
CA ASP A 363 -4.32 10.26 1.01
C ASP A 363 -2.86 10.04 0.53
N GLU A 364 -1.99 11.06 0.63
CA GLU A 364 -0.61 11.03 0.10
C GLU A 364 0.46 11.57 1.07
N ALA A 365 0.08 12.46 2.00
CA ALA A 365 1.03 13.16 2.89
C ALA A 365 1.92 12.23 3.71
N VAL A 366 1.38 11.10 4.15
CA VAL A 366 2.09 10.08 4.94
C VAL A 366 3.24 9.45 4.13
N ALA A 367 3.00 9.09 2.87
CA ALA A 367 4.04 8.54 1.99
C ALA A 367 5.08 9.61 1.61
N LEU A 368 4.64 10.84 1.31
CA LEU A 368 5.54 11.98 1.04
C LEU A 368 6.46 12.25 2.23
N GLY A 369 5.93 12.18 3.46
CA GLY A 369 6.71 12.29 4.70
C GLY A 369 7.71 11.17 4.92
N ALA A 370 7.30 9.93 4.63
CA ALA A 370 8.21 8.78 4.65
C ALA A 370 9.34 8.94 3.61
N ALA A 371 9.07 9.54 2.45
CA ALA A 371 10.07 9.83 1.42
C ALA A 371 11.03 10.98 1.82
N ILE A 372 10.55 12.00 2.54
CA ILE A 372 11.41 13.00 3.18
C ILE A 372 12.33 12.34 4.21
N GLN A 373 11.78 11.48 5.09
CA GLN A 373 12.59 10.75 6.07
C GLN A 373 13.60 9.79 5.41
N ALA A 374 13.23 9.15 4.30
CA ALA A 374 14.14 8.36 3.47
C ALA A 374 15.27 9.24 2.91
N GLY A 375 14.95 10.44 2.42
CA GLY A 375 15.91 11.44 1.96
C GLY A 375 16.88 11.92 3.04
N VAL A 376 16.43 12.09 4.29
CA VAL A 376 17.30 12.40 5.44
C VAL A 376 18.28 11.25 5.73
N LEU A 377 17.80 10.00 5.69
CA LEU A 377 18.64 8.81 5.93
C LEU A 377 19.63 8.53 4.78
N GLY A 378 19.26 8.88 3.54
CA GLY A 378 20.15 8.86 2.38
C GLY A 378 21.12 10.05 2.29
N GLY A 379 20.96 11.07 3.14
CA GLY A 379 21.77 12.30 3.13
C GLY A 379 21.45 13.28 1.98
N GLU A 380 20.33 13.09 1.29
CA GLU A 380 19.81 14.01 0.27
C GLU A 380 19.14 15.23 0.89
N VAL A 381 18.39 15.03 1.99
CA VAL A 381 17.83 16.11 2.82
C VAL A 381 18.82 16.40 3.96
N LYS A 382 19.05 17.69 4.21
CA LYS A 382 19.95 18.18 5.27
C LYS A 382 19.19 19.07 6.23
N ASP A 383 19.82 19.33 7.38
CA ASP A 383 19.40 20.35 8.35
C ASP A 383 17.97 20.17 8.91
N LEU A 384 17.43 18.94 8.78
CA LEU A 384 16.16 18.50 9.36
C LEU A 384 16.42 17.59 10.57
N LEU A 385 15.90 17.96 11.74
CA LEU A 385 15.98 17.17 12.97
C LEU A 385 14.59 16.71 13.42
N LEU A 386 14.34 15.40 13.36
CA LEU A 386 13.12 14.79 13.90
C LEU A 386 13.33 14.30 15.35
N LEU A 387 12.44 14.74 16.25
CA LEU A 387 12.34 14.32 17.64
C LEU A 387 10.93 13.75 17.89
N ASP A 388 10.81 12.42 17.83
CA ASP A 388 9.55 11.69 18.07
C ASP A 388 9.48 11.19 19.54
N VAL A 389 8.38 10.57 19.96
CA VAL A 389 8.12 10.16 21.36
C VAL A 389 7.62 8.71 21.50
N THR A 390 7.70 8.13 22.71
CA THR A 390 6.95 6.90 23.04
C THR A 390 5.47 7.22 23.34
N PRO A 391 4.49 6.58 22.67
CA PRO A 391 3.05 6.88 22.84
C PRO A 391 2.47 6.41 24.19
N LEU A 392 3.17 5.50 24.88
CA LEU A 392 2.70 4.84 26.10
C LEU A 392 3.83 4.75 27.13
N SER A 393 3.47 4.81 28.41
CA SER A 393 4.42 4.66 29.51
C SER A 393 4.92 3.22 29.62
N LEU A 394 6.18 3.08 30.03
CA LEU A 394 6.88 1.82 30.20
C LEU A 394 7.37 1.69 31.65
N GLY A 395 7.27 0.47 32.19
CA GLY A 395 7.59 0.22 33.58
C GLY A 395 7.59 -1.27 33.92
N ILE A 396 7.60 -1.58 35.21
CA ILE A 396 7.61 -2.96 35.71
C ILE A 396 6.47 -3.24 36.70
N GLU A 397 6.12 -4.52 36.83
CA GLU A 397 5.34 -4.99 37.96
C GLU A 397 6.16 -4.91 39.25
N THR A 398 5.53 -4.44 40.32
CA THR A 398 6.10 -4.28 41.65
C THR A 398 5.18 -4.92 42.71
N LEU A 399 5.68 -5.04 43.94
CA LEU A 399 5.00 -5.75 45.03
C LEU A 399 3.54 -5.28 45.21
N GLY A 400 2.59 -6.21 45.08
CA GLY A 400 1.15 -5.94 45.14
C GLY A 400 0.47 -5.78 43.77
N GLU A 401 1.04 -6.35 42.70
CA GLU A 401 0.55 -6.26 41.32
C GLU A 401 0.51 -4.80 40.79
N VAL A 402 1.30 -3.90 41.36
CA VAL A 402 1.31 -2.47 41.00
C VAL A 402 2.24 -2.22 39.81
N PHE A 403 1.76 -1.50 38.79
CA PHE A 403 2.60 -1.03 37.69
C PHE A 403 3.37 0.22 38.12
N THR A 404 4.69 0.10 38.25
CA THR A 404 5.58 1.25 38.50
C THR A 404 6.23 1.67 37.19
N LYS A 405 5.86 2.86 36.71
CA LYS A 405 6.46 3.51 35.54
C LYS A 405 7.93 3.85 35.77
N VAL A 406 8.71 3.82 34.69
CA VAL A 406 10.13 4.24 34.61
C VAL A 406 10.33 5.25 33.47
N ILE A 407 9.60 5.07 32.36
CA ILE A 407 9.48 6.05 31.27
C ILE A 407 7.99 6.41 31.16
N GLU A 408 7.65 7.69 31.32
CA GLU A 408 6.30 8.20 31.03
C GLU A 408 6.06 8.27 29.51
N ARG A 409 4.80 8.14 29.07
CA ARG A 409 4.37 8.48 27.70
C ARG A 409 4.78 9.90 27.32
N ASN A 410 4.91 10.14 26.02
CA ASN A 410 5.41 11.39 25.43
C ASN A 410 6.85 11.75 25.85
N THR A 411 7.62 10.84 26.47
CA THR A 411 9.08 10.99 26.56
C THR A 411 9.68 10.90 25.15
N THR A 412 10.47 11.90 24.75
CA THR A 412 11.22 11.94 23.47
C THR A 412 12.14 10.73 23.32
N ILE A 413 12.27 10.20 22.11
CA ILE A 413 13.12 9.05 21.75
C ILE A 413 14.19 9.45 20.70
N PRO A 414 15.37 8.80 20.68
CA PRO A 414 15.84 7.73 21.56
C PRO A 414 16.10 8.21 23.00
N THR A 415 15.95 7.32 23.98
CA THR A 415 16.10 7.67 25.40
C THR A 415 16.58 6.50 26.24
N SER A 416 17.15 6.79 27.42
CA SER A 416 17.52 5.79 28.41
C SER A 416 17.17 6.30 29.81
N LYS A 417 16.44 5.48 30.59
CA LYS A 417 16.14 5.76 32.01
C LYS A 417 16.41 4.52 32.85
N ALA A 418 17.11 4.69 33.96
CA ALA A 418 17.41 3.63 34.92
C ALA A 418 16.81 3.95 36.29
N GLN A 419 16.23 2.94 36.95
CA GLN A 419 15.61 3.08 38.27
C GLN A 419 16.03 1.90 39.16
N VAL A 420 16.37 2.19 40.41
CA VAL A 420 16.81 1.18 41.39
C VAL A 420 15.63 0.65 42.18
N PHE A 421 15.40 -0.65 42.07
CA PHE A 421 14.45 -1.44 42.83
C PHE A 421 15.19 -2.36 43.83
N SER A 422 14.47 -3.16 44.59
CA SER A 422 15.02 -4.09 45.58
C SER A 422 14.16 -5.36 45.70
N THR A 423 14.74 -6.41 46.29
CA THR A 423 13.99 -7.59 46.77
C THR A 423 12.86 -7.21 47.73
N ALA A 424 11.77 -7.97 47.64
CA ALA A 424 10.55 -7.80 48.44
C ALA A 424 10.53 -8.71 49.69
N THR A 425 11.27 -9.82 49.67
CA THR A 425 11.34 -10.80 50.77
C THR A 425 12.78 -11.02 51.26
N ASP A 426 12.91 -11.38 52.54
CA ASP A 426 14.21 -11.63 53.17
C ASP A 426 14.85 -12.90 52.60
N GLY A 427 16.14 -12.84 52.27
CA GLY A 427 16.89 -13.97 51.69
C GLY A 427 16.58 -14.26 50.22
N GLN A 428 15.82 -13.40 49.53
CA GLN A 428 15.48 -13.54 48.12
C GLN A 428 16.73 -13.55 47.22
N THR A 429 16.97 -14.66 46.51
CA THR A 429 18.16 -14.89 45.67
C THR A 429 17.93 -14.68 44.17
N SER A 430 16.70 -14.39 43.75
CA SER A 430 16.36 -14.01 42.38
C SER A 430 15.23 -13.00 42.34
N VAL A 431 15.21 -12.17 41.31
CA VAL A 431 14.14 -11.19 41.04
C VAL A 431 13.62 -11.40 39.63
N GLU A 432 12.31 -11.59 39.51
CA GLU A 432 11.61 -11.54 38.22
C GLU A 432 11.30 -10.09 37.87
N ILE A 433 11.70 -9.68 36.67
CA ILE A 433 11.41 -8.39 36.06
C ILE A 433 10.34 -8.65 35.00
N HIS A 434 9.10 -8.27 35.32
CA HIS A 434 7.98 -8.27 34.39
C HIS A 434 7.81 -6.86 33.83
N VAL A 435 8.05 -6.69 32.54
CA VAL A 435 8.01 -5.43 31.80
C VAL A 435 6.61 -5.22 31.23
N LEU A 436 6.05 -4.01 31.36
CA LEU A 436 4.73 -3.67 30.85
C LEU A 436 4.68 -2.28 30.19
N GLN A 437 3.66 -2.09 29.36
CA GLN A 437 3.32 -0.85 28.66
C GLN A 437 1.86 -0.46 28.92
N GLY A 438 1.61 0.80 29.28
CA GLY A 438 0.26 1.34 29.47
C GLY A 438 0.15 2.40 30.56
N GLU A 439 -1.10 2.77 30.90
CA GLU A 439 -1.43 3.91 31.77
C GLU A 439 -2.26 3.51 33.02
N ARG A 440 -2.48 2.21 33.24
CA ARG A 440 -3.29 1.70 34.37
C ARG A 440 -2.42 1.46 35.60
N ALA A 441 -2.97 1.66 36.80
CA ALA A 441 -2.21 1.50 38.05
C ALA A 441 -1.86 0.03 38.41
N MET A 442 -2.64 -0.94 37.93
CA MET A 442 -2.41 -2.37 38.19
C MET A 442 -1.72 -3.03 36.99
N ALA A 443 -0.71 -3.86 37.23
CA ALA A 443 0.07 -4.51 36.19
C ALA A 443 -0.80 -5.35 35.24
N LYS A 444 -1.73 -6.15 35.78
CA LYS A 444 -2.67 -6.96 34.99
C LYS A 444 -3.59 -6.17 34.04
N ASP A 445 -3.76 -4.87 34.28
CA ASP A 445 -4.60 -3.98 33.49
C ASP A 445 -3.81 -3.29 32.34
N ASN A 446 -2.52 -3.61 32.19
CA ASN A 446 -1.61 -3.08 31.16
C ASN A 446 -1.10 -4.17 30.21
N LYS A 447 -0.49 -3.79 29.08
CA LYS A 447 0.07 -4.76 28.12
C LYS A 447 1.39 -5.32 28.68
N SER A 448 1.44 -6.62 28.94
CA SER A 448 2.68 -7.33 29.25
C SER A 448 3.60 -7.34 28.03
N LEU A 449 4.83 -6.84 28.18
CA LEU A 449 5.86 -6.86 27.14
C LEU A 449 6.86 -8.02 27.29
N GLY A 450 7.01 -8.59 28.49
CA GLY A 450 7.91 -9.73 28.68
C GLY A 450 8.33 -9.93 30.13
N ARG A 451 8.98 -11.07 30.40
CA ARG A 451 9.49 -11.43 31.74
C ARG A 451 10.89 -12.02 31.64
N PHE A 452 11.77 -11.65 32.57
CA PHE A 452 13.09 -12.24 32.71
C PHE A 452 13.52 -12.28 34.18
N GLN A 453 14.44 -13.18 34.55
CA GLN A 453 14.87 -13.36 35.94
C GLN A 453 16.36 -13.07 36.11
N LEU A 454 16.68 -12.15 37.02
CA LEU A 454 18.04 -11.88 37.49
C LEU A 454 18.36 -12.83 38.64
N ASN A 455 19.34 -13.71 38.45
CA ASN A 455 19.56 -14.91 39.29
C ASN A 455 20.88 -14.91 40.08
N GLY A 456 20.81 -15.40 41.32
CA GLY A 456 21.95 -15.55 42.22
C GLY A 456 22.38 -14.23 42.89
N ILE A 457 21.40 -13.42 43.27
CA ILE A 457 21.54 -12.32 44.23
C ILE A 457 21.94 -12.94 45.59
N PRO A 458 22.88 -12.37 46.36
CA PRO A 458 23.24 -12.91 47.67
C PRO A 458 22.08 -12.80 48.68
N PRO A 459 21.85 -13.80 49.55
CA PRO A 459 20.83 -13.72 50.59
C PRO A 459 21.08 -12.52 51.53
N ALA A 460 20.16 -11.56 51.52
CA ALA A 460 20.18 -10.36 52.34
C ALA A 460 18.75 -10.01 52.82
N PRO A 461 18.58 -9.15 53.84
CA PRO A 461 17.28 -8.61 54.19
C PRO A 461 16.63 -7.88 53.00
N ARG A 462 15.30 -7.88 52.95
CA ARG A 462 14.54 -7.09 51.97
C ARG A 462 14.88 -5.61 52.08
N GLY A 463 14.92 -4.91 50.96
CA GLY A 463 15.35 -3.50 50.90
C GLY A 463 16.87 -3.29 50.78
N VAL A 464 17.70 -4.35 50.83
CA VAL A 464 19.17 -4.23 50.78
C VAL A 464 19.78 -4.45 49.38
N PRO A 465 19.40 -5.47 48.58
CA PRO A 465 19.92 -5.63 47.22
C PRO A 465 19.45 -4.50 46.30
N GLN A 466 20.38 -3.86 45.59
CA GLN A 466 20.09 -2.75 44.68
C GLN A 466 20.00 -3.26 43.24
N ILE A 467 18.79 -3.42 42.74
CA ILE A 467 18.50 -3.93 41.39
C ILE A 467 18.18 -2.75 40.47
N GLU A 468 19.19 -2.31 39.72
CA GLU A 468 19.09 -1.24 38.74
C GLU A 468 18.47 -1.77 37.45
N VAL A 469 17.23 -1.37 37.17
CA VAL A 469 16.52 -1.74 35.94
C VAL A 469 16.62 -0.55 34.97
N SER A 470 17.20 -0.78 33.80
CA SER A 470 17.41 0.24 32.76
C SER A 470 16.53 -0.06 31.55
N PHE A 471 15.85 0.96 31.06
CA PHE A 471 15.02 0.94 29.86
C PHE A 471 15.69 1.81 28.79
N ASP A 472 16.11 1.20 27.68
CA ASP A 472 16.67 1.88 26.52
C ASP A 472 15.64 1.81 25.36
N ILE A 473 15.27 2.94 24.77
CA ILE A 473 14.42 3.02 23.57
C ILE A 473 15.22 3.60 22.41
N ASP A 474 15.22 2.92 21.26
CA ASP A 474 15.91 3.37 20.05
C ASP A 474 15.10 4.39 19.21
N ALA A 475 15.66 4.85 18.09
CA ALA A 475 15.01 5.80 17.17
C ALA A 475 13.90 5.18 16.28
N ASN A 476 13.57 3.90 16.47
CA ASN A 476 12.39 3.23 15.89
C ASN A 476 11.28 3.00 16.93
N GLY A 477 11.55 3.30 18.21
CA GLY A 477 10.65 3.01 19.34
C GLY A 477 10.82 1.60 19.92
N ILE A 478 11.85 0.84 19.53
CA ILE A 478 12.08 -0.54 19.99
C ILE A 478 12.69 -0.52 21.39
N LEU A 479 12.15 -1.33 22.30
CA LEU A 479 12.56 -1.37 23.70
C LEU A 479 13.59 -2.47 24.01
N LYS A 480 14.63 -2.10 24.75
CA LYS A 480 15.52 -3.03 25.46
C LYS A 480 15.44 -2.76 26.97
N VAL A 481 15.38 -3.82 27.78
CA VAL A 481 15.39 -3.71 29.25
C VAL A 481 16.50 -4.57 29.83
N SER A 482 17.38 -3.97 30.64
CA SER A 482 18.35 -4.70 31.47
C SER A 482 18.04 -4.54 32.94
N ALA A 483 18.46 -5.52 33.75
CA ALA A 483 18.44 -5.44 35.20
C ALA A 483 19.77 -5.91 35.78
N ARG A 484 20.36 -5.07 36.64
CA ARG A 484 21.71 -5.27 37.18
C ARG A 484 21.72 -5.13 38.70
N ASP A 485 22.24 -6.15 39.39
CA ASP A 485 22.53 -6.04 40.81
C ASP A 485 23.80 -5.20 41.00
N LYS A 486 23.67 -4.00 41.57
CA LYS A 486 24.81 -3.09 41.81
C LYS A 486 25.79 -3.64 42.84
N GLY A 487 25.39 -4.61 43.67
CA GLY A 487 26.22 -5.24 44.68
C GLY A 487 27.16 -6.32 44.13
N THR A 488 26.65 -7.24 43.29
CA THR A 488 27.48 -8.28 42.65
C THR A 488 27.96 -7.94 41.24
N GLY A 489 27.42 -6.88 40.63
CA GLY A 489 27.67 -6.51 39.24
C GLY A 489 26.99 -7.40 38.20
N ARG A 490 26.26 -8.45 38.63
CA ARG A 490 25.51 -9.37 37.76
C ARG A 490 24.42 -8.63 37.00
N GLU A 491 24.28 -8.96 35.72
CA GLU A 491 23.29 -8.38 34.82
C GLU A 491 22.52 -9.48 34.09
N GLN A 492 21.27 -9.21 33.78
CA GLN A 492 20.46 -9.94 32.81
C GLN A 492 19.69 -8.93 31.98
N SER A 493 19.44 -9.21 30.70
CA SER A 493 18.66 -8.32 29.83
C SER A 493 17.75 -9.07 28.88
N ILE A 494 16.65 -8.43 28.53
CA ILE A 494 15.77 -8.82 27.43
C ILE A 494 15.77 -7.68 26.40
N SER A 495 15.87 -8.03 25.11
CA SER A 495 15.40 -7.13 24.05
C SER A 495 13.94 -7.45 23.85
N ILE A 496 13.06 -6.46 23.96
CA ILE A 496 11.66 -6.63 23.62
C ILE A 496 11.57 -6.55 22.09
N THR A 497 11.74 -7.72 21.47
CA THR A 497 11.65 -7.93 20.01
C THR A 497 10.78 -9.14 19.66
N ASN A 498 10.41 -9.94 20.66
CA ASN A 498 9.84 -11.28 20.48
C ASN A 498 8.48 -11.43 21.21
N THR A 499 7.71 -10.35 21.34
CA THR A 499 6.42 -10.35 22.04
C THR A 499 5.28 -10.86 21.15
N GLY A 500 5.40 -12.10 20.64
CA GLY A 500 4.53 -12.67 19.60
C GLY A 500 4.96 -12.30 18.18
N GLY A 501 6.28 -12.15 17.97
CA GLY A 501 6.89 -11.90 16.66
C GLY A 501 7.51 -13.16 16.05
N LEU A 502 7.86 -13.09 14.76
CA LEU A 502 8.50 -14.18 14.04
C LEU A 502 9.96 -14.37 14.50
N SER A 503 10.43 -15.62 14.61
CA SER A 503 11.87 -15.83 14.83
C SER A 503 12.69 -15.40 13.59
N PRO A 504 13.96 -14.98 13.74
CA PRO A 504 14.80 -14.64 12.58
C PRO A 504 14.89 -15.77 11.53
N SER A 505 14.87 -17.03 11.98
CA SER A 505 14.78 -18.23 11.12
C SER A 505 13.47 -18.35 10.35
N GLU A 506 12.36 -17.83 10.88
CA GLU A 506 11.07 -17.81 10.19
C GLU A 506 10.94 -16.62 9.25
N ILE A 507 11.47 -15.46 9.63
CA ILE A 507 11.57 -14.29 8.75
C ILE A 507 12.43 -14.64 7.52
N GLU A 508 13.59 -15.28 7.72
CA GLU A 508 14.46 -15.74 6.63
C GLU A 508 13.74 -16.76 5.72
N ARG A 509 13.08 -17.77 6.31
CA ARG A 509 12.27 -18.74 5.54
C ARG A 509 11.16 -18.05 4.75
N MET A 510 10.42 -17.12 5.37
CA MET A 510 9.33 -16.40 4.72
C MET A 510 9.83 -15.48 3.62
N ARG A 511 11.01 -14.84 3.77
CA ARG A 511 11.65 -14.08 2.70
C ARG A 511 12.02 -14.99 1.53
N GLN A 512 12.63 -16.15 1.77
CA GLN A 512 12.95 -17.14 0.73
C GLN A 512 11.68 -17.67 0.03
N GLU A 513 10.60 -17.94 0.76
CA GLU A 513 9.30 -18.29 0.15
C GLU A 513 8.74 -17.13 -0.69
N ALA A 514 8.83 -15.89 -0.20
CA ALA A 514 8.35 -14.69 -0.90
C ALA A 514 9.22 -14.33 -2.13
N GLU A 515 10.51 -14.65 -2.13
CA GLU A 515 11.42 -14.59 -3.28
C GLU A 515 10.99 -15.60 -4.36
N VAL A 516 10.78 -16.87 -3.99
CA VAL A 516 10.29 -17.91 -4.91
C VAL A 516 8.93 -17.57 -5.51
N PHE A 517 7.99 -17.01 -4.72
CA PHE A 517 6.72 -16.53 -5.26
C PHE A 517 6.89 -15.34 -6.22
N ALA A 518 7.86 -14.45 -6.00
CA ALA A 518 8.14 -13.34 -6.92
C ALA A 518 8.74 -13.82 -8.25
N GLU A 519 9.62 -14.83 -8.23
CA GLU A 519 10.12 -15.49 -9.45
C GLU A 519 8.98 -16.16 -10.24
N ASP A 520 8.07 -16.85 -9.54
CA ASP A 520 6.96 -17.56 -10.18
C ASP A 520 5.87 -16.62 -10.72
N ASP A 521 5.58 -15.51 -10.03
CA ASP A 521 4.72 -14.43 -10.53
C ASP A 521 5.34 -13.75 -11.77
N LEU A 522 6.67 -13.51 -11.76
CA LEU A 522 7.41 -12.97 -12.92
C LEU A 522 7.41 -13.94 -14.11
N ARG A 523 7.55 -15.25 -13.86
CA ARG A 523 7.42 -16.31 -14.88
C ARG A 523 6.03 -16.30 -15.51
N ARG A 524 4.97 -16.23 -14.69
CA ARG A 524 3.58 -16.16 -15.18
C ARG A 524 3.32 -14.88 -15.99
N LYS A 525 3.83 -13.72 -15.56
CA LYS A 525 3.76 -12.46 -16.32
C LYS A 525 4.37 -12.62 -17.72
N ARG A 526 5.59 -13.16 -17.83
CA ARG A 526 6.26 -13.42 -19.11
C ARG A 526 5.49 -14.39 -20.01
N LEU A 527 4.90 -15.45 -19.45
CA LEU A 527 4.05 -16.37 -20.21
C LEU A 527 2.77 -15.70 -20.75
N ILE A 528 2.17 -14.78 -20.00
CA ILE A 528 1.01 -13.98 -20.45
C ILE A 528 1.42 -12.99 -21.55
N GLU A 529 2.58 -12.34 -21.42
CA GLU A 529 3.13 -11.45 -22.45
C GLU A 529 3.39 -12.19 -23.77
N LEU A 530 4.04 -13.37 -23.70
CA LEU A 530 4.25 -14.25 -24.86
C LEU A 530 2.93 -14.78 -25.43
N LYS A 531 1.92 -15.07 -24.59
CA LYS A 531 0.59 -15.47 -25.05
C LYS A 531 -0.09 -14.37 -25.86
N ASN A 532 -0.07 -13.13 -25.38
CA ASN A 532 -0.65 -11.99 -26.10
C ASN A 532 0.06 -11.74 -27.46
N GLN A 533 1.39 -11.94 -27.51
CA GLN A 533 2.16 -11.92 -28.76
C GLN A 533 1.75 -13.06 -29.70
N ALA A 534 1.60 -14.29 -29.19
CA ALA A 534 1.19 -15.43 -29.98
C ALA A 534 -0.24 -15.30 -30.51
N ASP A 535 -1.20 -14.83 -29.70
CA ASP A 535 -2.58 -14.55 -30.13
C ASP A 535 -2.63 -13.48 -31.23
N SER A 536 -1.73 -12.48 -31.18
CA SER A 536 -1.53 -11.50 -32.26
C SER A 536 -0.99 -12.14 -33.54
N LEU A 537 -0.01 -13.05 -33.45
CA LEU A 537 0.49 -13.82 -34.59
C LEU A 537 -0.55 -14.79 -35.16
N PHE A 538 -1.38 -15.40 -34.31
CA PHE A 538 -2.50 -16.25 -34.76
C PHE A 538 -3.52 -15.44 -35.55
N TYR A 539 -3.89 -14.24 -35.09
CA TYR A 539 -4.77 -13.35 -35.84
C TYR A 539 -4.17 -12.91 -37.18
N SER A 540 -2.87 -12.60 -37.21
CA SER A 540 -2.13 -12.29 -38.45
C SER A 540 -2.13 -13.47 -39.43
N TYR A 541 -1.91 -14.70 -38.93
CA TYR A 541 -1.96 -15.93 -39.71
C TYR A 541 -3.35 -16.21 -40.28
N GLU A 542 -4.38 -16.18 -39.43
CA GLU A 542 -5.78 -16.45 -39.79
C GLU A 542 -6.36 -15.37 -40.74
N THR A 543 -5.76 -14.18 -40.77
CA THR A 543 -6.05 -13.13 -41.76
C THR A 543 -5.27 -13.35 -43.06
N THR A 544 -3.97 -13.65 -43.00
CA THR A 544 -3.13 -13.92 -44.19
C THR A 544 -3.65 -15.13 -44.99
N LEU A 545 -4.12 -16.18 -44.32
CA LEU A 545 -4.77 -17.33 -44.97
C LEU A 545 -6.11 -16.98 -45.63
N ARG A 546 -6.86 -16.02 -45.08
CA ARG A 546 -8.17 -15.60 -45.60
C ARG A 546 -8.01 -14.74 -46.86
N ASP A 547 -7.09 -13.78 -46.79
CA ASP A 547 -6.98 -12.70 -47.76
C ASP A 547 -5.94 -13.00 -48.86
N SER A 548 -5.09 -14.02 -48.66
CA SER A 548 -4.07 -14.45 -49.64
C SER A 548 -3.85 -15.97 -49.68
N GLY A 549 -4.79 -16.78 -49.16
CA GLY A 549 -4.65 -18.24 -49.06
C GLY A 549 -4.36 -18.99 -50.36
N GLU A 550 -4.80 -18.47 -51.51
CA GLU A 550 -4.52 -19.05 -52.84
C GLU A 550 -3.08 -18.79 -53.30
N LEU A 551 -2.42 -17.75 -52.79
CA LEU A 551 -1.04 -17.34 -53.11
C LEU A 551 0.02 -17.99 -52.19
N ILE A 552 -0.36 -19.02 -51.45
CA ILE A 552 0.49 -19.70 -50.45
C ILE A 552 0.56 -21.18 -50.81
N SER A 553 1.77 -21.75 -50.81
CA SER A 553 1.97 -23.18 -51.09
C SER A 553 1.46 -24.06 -49.94
N ASP A 554 0.90 -25.22 -50.27
CA ASP A 554 0.29 -26.11 -49.27
C ASP A 554 1.32 -26.69 -48.28
N GLY A 555 2.60 -26.72 -48.65
CA GLY A 555 3.71 -26.99 -47.72
C GLY A 555 3.84 -25.93 -46.63
N LEU A 556 3.83 -24.63 -47.00
CA LEU A 556 3.87 -23.52 -46.04
C LEU A 556 2.60 -23.46 -45.18
N LYS A 557 1.41 -23.68 -45.76
CA LYS A 557 0.15 -23.79 -45.01
C LYS A 557 0.23 -24.89 -43.95
N THR A 558 0.73 -26.07 -44.34
CA THR A 558 0.86 -27.23 -43.44
C THR A 558 1.88 -26.97 -42.33
N GLN A 559 3.02 -26.36 -42.65
CA GLN A 559 4.06 -25.99 -41.67
C GLN A 559 3.53 -24.98 -40.64
N ALA A 560 2.91 -23.90 -41.10
CA ALA A 560 2.33 -22.89 -40.23
C ALA A 560 1.19 -23.44 -39.37
N SER A 561 0.28 -24.24 -39.96
CA SER A 561 -0.83 -24.86 -39.23
C SER A 561 -0.35 -25.78 -38.10
N ASN A 562 0.71 -26.56 -38.35
CA ASN A 562 1.31 -27.42 -37.33
C ASN A 562 1.95 -26.60 -36.19
N GLN A 563 2.70 -25.53 -36.51
CA GLN A 563 3.28 -24.64 -35.50
C GLN A 563 2.22 -23.91 -34.68
N VAL A 564 1.14 -23.42 -35.31
CA VAL A 564 0.01 -22.79 -34.62
C VAL A 564 -0.70 -23.77 -33.70
N ALA A 565 -0.93 -25.01 -34.15
CA ALA A 565 -1.52 -26.05 -33.31
C ALA A 565 -0.62 -26.41 -32.11
N GLN A 566 0.69 -26.54 -32.32
CA GLN A 566 1.65 -26.78 -31.24
C GLN A 566 1.73 -25.61 -30.25
N LEU A 567 1.86 -24.37 -30.73
CA LEU A 567 1.94 -23.20 -29.86
C LEU A 567 0.64 -22.95 -29.07
N LYS A 568 -0.53 -23.17 -29.68
CA LYS A 568 -1.83 -23.15 -28.96
C LYS A 568 -1.91 -24.26 -27.89
N ALA A 569 -1.29 -25.42 -28.09
CA ALA A 569 -1.20 -26.47 -27.09
C ALA A 569 -0.24 -26.11 -25.94
N THR A 570 0.99 -25.68 -26.23
CA THR A 570 1.98 -25.29 -25.19
C THR A 570 1.49 -24.09 -24.37
N LEU A 571 0.84 -23.09 -24.98
CA LEU A 571 0.20 -21.96 -24.29
C LEU A 571 -1.06 -22.33 -23.47
N SER A 572 -1.44 -23.61 -23.46
CA SER A 572 -2.50 -24.18 -22.64
C SER A 572 -1.98 -25.07 -21.50
N ASP A 573 -0.67 -25.32 -21.43
CA ASP A 573 -0.03 -26.11 -20.36
C ASP A 573 0.47 -25.19 -19.22
N PRO A 574 -0.02 -25.34 -17.97
CA PRO A 574 0.50 -24.61 -16.81
C PRO A 574 2.00 -24.81 -16.51
N ALA A 575 2.59 -25.90 -17.01
CA ALA A 575 4.01 -26.25 -16.84
C ALA A 575 4.92 -25.71 -17.97
N ALA A 576 4.37 -25.00 -18.96
CA ALA A 576 5.13 -24.45 -20.09
C ALA A 576 6.30 -23.56 -19.65
N GLN A 577 7.43 -23.69 -20.34
CA GLN A 577 8.63 -22.91 -20.08
C GLN A 577 8.67 -21.65 -20.97
N VAL A 578 9.15 -20.53 -20.41
CA VAL A 578 9.19 -19.23 -21.11
C VAL A 578 10.04 -19.31 -22.38
N GLU A 579 11.19 -19.98 -22.29
CA GLU A 579 12.14 -20.16 -23.38
C GLU A 579 11.60 -21.09 -24.48
N GLU A 580 10.80 -22.10 -24.14
CA GLU A 580 10.15 -23.00 -25.10
C GLU A 580 9.07 -22.25 -25.89
N VAL A 581 8.15 -21.59 -25.18
CA VAL A 581 7.09 -20.76 -25.78
C VAL A 581 7.71 -19.69 -26.68
N LYS A 582 8.79 -19.03 -26.23
CA LYS A 582 9.50 -18.03 -27.04
C LYS A 582 10.11 -18.62 -28.32
N GLN A 583 10.82 -19.75 -28.25
CA GLN A 583 11.40 -20.39 -29.44
C GLN A 583 10.33 -20.80 -30.46
N MET A 584 9.17 -21.28 -29.99
CA MET A 584 8.04 -21.62 -30.86
C MET A 584 7.40 -20.38 -31.49
N LEU A 585 7.33 -19.27 -30.75
CA LEU A 585 6.82 -17.97 -31.22
C LEU A 585 7.76 -17.34 -32.26
N ASP A 586 9.07 -17.29 -31.99
CA ASP A 586 10.11 -16.86 -32.92
C ASP A 586 10.07 -17.70 -34.22
N SER A 587 9.87 -19.01 -34.11
CA SER A 587 9.78 -19.92 -35.27
C SER A 587 8.50 -19.73 -36.09
N LEU A 588 7.35 -19.51 -35.44
CA LEU A 588 6.11 -19.16 -36.13
C LEU A 588 6.24 -17.81 -36.87
N GLN A 589 6.86 -16.82 -36.24
CA GLN A 589 7.12 -15.52 -36.86
C GLN A 589 8.00 -15.65 -38.12
N GLN A 590 9.04 -16.50 -38.11
CA GLN A 590 9.86 -16.78 -39.29
C GLN A 590 9.06 -17.43 -40.43
N VAL A 591 8.12 -18.34 -40.12
CA VAL A 591 7.26 -18.95 -41.13
C VAL A 591 6.24 -17.96 -41.68
N LEU A 592 5.68 -17.07 -40.86
CA LEU A 592 4.78 -16.00 -41.30
C LEU A 592 5.49 -14.97 -42.20
N LEU A 593 6.74 -14.61 -41.88
CA LEU A 593 7.59 -13.79 -42.76
C LEU A 593 7.87 -14.49 -44.10
N SER A 594 8.10 -15.80 -44.08
CA SER A 594 8.31 -16.62 -45.29
C SER A 594 7.05 -16.70 -46.16
N ILE A 595 5.87 -16.79 -45.53
CA ILE A 595 4.57 -16.72 -46.20
C ILE A 595 4.36 -15.35 -46.84
N GLY A 596 4.59 -14.26 -46.10
CA GLY A 596 4.48 -12.90 -46.63
C GLY A 596 5.39 -12.66 -47.84
N ALA A 597 6.64 -13.11 -47.77
CA ALA A 597 7.57 -13.04 -48.89
C ALA A 597 7.09 -13.83 -50.13
N ALA A 598 6.50 -15.01 -49.94
CA ALA A 598 5.94 -15.82 -51.03
C ALA A 598 4.71 -15.14 -51.67
N VAL A 599 3.81 -14.57 -50.88
CA VAL A 599 2.63 -13.81 -51.36
C VAL A 599 3.08 -12.60 -52.19
N TYR A 600 4.05 -11.81 -51.71
CA TYR A 600 4.60 -10.69 -52.48
C TYR A 600 5.30 -11.13 -53.78
N GLN A 601 6.02 -12.27 -53.77
CA GLN A 601 6.64 -12.80 -54.98
C GLN A 601 5.61 -13.27 -56.02
N GLN A 602 4.50 -13.89 -55.61
CA GLN A 602 3.43 -14.28 -56.54
C GLN A 602 2.60 -13.09 -57.01
N ALA A 603 2.31 -12.11 -56.14
CA ALA A 603 1.66 -10.86 -56.54
C ALA A 603 2.51 -10.02 -57.52
N SER A 604 3.84 -10.19 -57.49
CA SER A 604 4.79 -9.54 -58.40
C SER A 604 5.05 -10.33 -59.70
N ALA A 605 4.43 -11.50 -59.89
CA ALA A 605 4.63 -12.33 -61.07
C ALA A 605 3.83 -11.79 -62.28
N PRO A 606 4.45 -11.49 -63.44
CA PRO A 606 3.72 -11.04 -64.61
C PRO A 606 2.75 -12.11 -65.13
N VAL A 607 1.46 -11.77 -65.24
CA VAL A 607 0.42 -12.69 -65.74
C VAL A 607 0.61 -12.91 -67.25
N SER A 608 1.31 -13.99 -67.62
CA SER A 608 1.57 -14.36 -69.01
C SER A 608 0.55 -15.39 -69.53
N SER A 609 -0.62 -14.93 -69.97
CA SER A 609 -1.59 -15.74 -70.72
C SER A 609 -2.22 -14.92 -71.85
N GLY A 610 -1.78 -15.17 -73.09
CA GLY A 610 -2.30 -14.50 -74.27
C GLY A 610 -3.44 -15.26 -74.94
N TYR A 611 -4.33 -14.54 -75.61
CA TYR A 611 -5.18 -15.05 -76.69
C TYR A 611 -5.21 -14.05 -77.85
N GLY A 612 -5.37 -14.54 -79.07
CA GLY A 612 -5.02 -13.80 -80.29
C GLY A 612 -6.11 -12.97 -80.94
N ASP A 613 -5.68 -11.82 -81.46
CA ASP A 613 -6.00 -11.22 -82.76
C ASP A 613 -7.42 -11.33 -83.35
N ALA A 614 -8.07 -10.17 -83.50
CA ALA A 614 -9.07 -9.90 -84.53
C ALA A 614 -9.11 -8.39 -84.81
N ALA A 615 -8.65 -7.95 -86.00
CA ALA A 615 -8.56 -6.54 -86.36
C ALA A 615 -9.78 -6.02 -87.16
N THR A 616 -10.25 -4.80 -86.85
CA THR A 616 -10.81 -3.88 -87.84
C THR A 616 -10.71 -2.41 -87.41
N GLU A 617 -10.10 -1.62 -88.29
CA GLU A 617 -10.24 -0.18 -88.61
C GLU A 617 -10.99 0.77 -87.65
N PHE A 618 -10.36 1.91 -87.34
CA PHE A 618 -10.75 3.22 -87.91
C PHE A 618 -9.53 4.16 -87.99
N VAL A 619 -9.55 5.14 -88.90
CA VAL A 619 -8.38 5.96 -89.30
C VAL A 619 -8.72 7.45 -89.38
N GLU A 620 -7.80 8.29 -88.85
CA GLU A 620 -7.68 9.75 -89.02
C GLU A 620 -8.85 10.63 -88.48
N TYR A 621 -8.58 11.80 -87.88
CA TYR A 621 -7.75 12.89 -88.40
C TYR A 621 -6.74 13.51 -87.41
N GLN A 622 -5.63 14.04 -87.96
CA GLN A 622 -4.63 14.83 -87.21
C GLN A 622 -4.98 16.33 -87.18
N GLY A 623 -4.38 17.05 -86.22
CA GLY A 623 -4.51 18.51 -86.08
C GLY A 623 -3.42 19.09 -85.17
N ASP A 624 -2.17 19.03 -85.63
CA ASP A 624 -0.98 19.45 -84.87
C ASP A 624 -0.67 20.95 -85.06
N THR A 625 -0.29 21.68 -84.00
CA THR A 625 0.43 22.98 -84.10
C THR A 625 0.99 23.51 -82.76
N VAL A 626 2.30 23.31 -82.59
CA VAL A 626 3.24 24.15 -81.80
C VAL A 626 3.54 25.48 -82.58
N PRO A 627 4.39 26.47 -82.14
CA PRO A 627 5.32 26.54 -80.99
C PRO A 627 5.44 27.92 -80.25
N HIS A 628 6.46 28.01 -79.37
CA HIS A 628 7.34 29.17 -79.08
C HIS A 628 7.05 30.21 -77.97
N SER A 629 7.72 29.98 -76.84
CA SER A 629 8.69 30.86 -76.16
C SER A 629 8.93 32.30 -76.67
N SER A 630 9.00 33.25 -75.72
CA SER A 630 9.99 34.35 -75.70
C SER A 630 10.10 34.91 -74.27
N GLY A 631 11.10 35.74 -74.01
CA GLY A 631 11.25 36.46 -72.74
C GLY A 631 12.26 37.60 -72.82
N ASP A 632 11.97 38.67 -72.08
CA ASP A 632 12.82 39.82 -71.74
C ASP A 632 12.45 40.19 -70.29
N ARG A 633 13.34 40.47 -69.33
CA ARG A 633 14.51 41.36 -69.23
C ARG A 633 14.22 42.80 -68.79
N ASP A 634 14.81 43.10 -67.64
CA ASP A 634 15.43 44.35 -67.20
C ASP A 634 14.53 45.58 -66.91
N GLY A 635 14.53 45.97 -65.63
CA GLY A 635 13.97 47.20 -65.06
C GLY A 635 14.48 47.35 -63.62
N ASP A 636 15.12 48.47 -63.29
CA ASP A 636 16.13 48.57 -62.21
C ASP A 636 15.74 49.58 -61.08
N GLU A 637 16.63 49.70 -60.09
CA GLU A 637 16.81 50.72 -59.05
C GLU A 637 16.26 50.48 -57.61
N SER A 638 17.16 49.89 -56.80
CA SER A 638 17.54 50.34 -55.43
C SER A 638 16.65 49.91 -54.22
N SER A 639 17.18 49.71 -52.99
CA SER A 639 18.55 49.93 -52.46
C SER A 639 18.93 48.99 -51.28
N PHE A 640 20.21 48.57 -51.22
CA PHE A 640 21.14 48.43 -50.05
C PHE A 640 20.60 48.10 -48.61
N ALA A 641 21.24 47.28 -47.76
CA ALA A 641 22.49 46.51 -47.84
C ALA A 641 22.58 45.35 -46.79
N LEU A 642 23.33 44.30 -47.16
CA LEU A 642 24.42 43.58 -46.43
C LEU A 642 24.37 43.36 -44.90
N ASP A 643 24.53 42.09 -44.47
CA ASP A 643 25.78 41.55 -43.87
C ASP A 643 25.75 40.00 -43.80
N ASP A 644 26.90 39.39 -44.16
CA ASP A 644 27.59 38.12 -43.81
C ASP A 644 26.98 37.11 -42.78
N GLU A 645 27.26 35.79 -42.75
CA GLU A 645 28.12 34.89 -43.57
C GLU A 645 27.63 33.40 -43.46
N ASP A 646 28.21 32.49 -44.27
CA ASP A 646 28.03 31.02 -44.40
C ASP A 646 27.28 30.18 -43.31
N ALA A 647 26.33 29.32 -43.75
CA ALA A 647 26.54 27.85 -43.92
C ALA A 647 25.25 27.00 -44.16
N THR A 648 25.31 26.08 -45.15
CA THR A 648 24.51 24.84 -45.39
C THR A 648 23.31 24.52 -44.46
N ILE A 649 22.04 24.51 -44.90
CA ILE A 649 21.36 23.64 -45.90
C ILE A 649 21.33 22.13 -45.55
N THR A 650 20.20 21.65 -45.01
CA THR A 650 19.32 20.51 -45.41
C THR A 650 18.24 20.32 -44.30
N ALA A 651 16.91 20.29 -44.52
CA ALA A 651 16.07 19.48 -45.43
C ALA A 651 16.07 17.97 -45.06
N ASP A 652 14.98 17.18 -45.04
CA ASP A 652 13.52 17.34 -45.23
C ASP A 652 12.87 16.01 -44.70
N TYR A 653 11.57 15.80 -44.42
CA TYR A 653 10.30 16.57 -44.38
C TYR A 653 9.34 15.87 -43.36
N GLU A 654 8.08 16.33 -43.18
CA GLU A 654 7.01 15.63 -42.44
C GLU A 654 5.84 15.21 -43.37
N ALA A 655 5.08 14.19 -42.94
CA ALA A 655 3.74 13.70 -43.34
C ALA A 655 3.08 14.02 -44.72
N ILE A 656 2.37 13.00 -45.26
CA ILE A 656 1.28 13.14 -46.24
C ILE A 656 0.09 12.28 -45.75
N ASP A 657 -1.12 12.86 -45.84
CA ASP A 657 -2.49 12.33 -45.56
C ASP A 657 -2.65 10.85 -45.14
#